data_AF-A0A7X0M6G2-F1
#
_entry.id   AF-A0A7X0M6G2-F1
#
_cell.length_a   1.000
_cell.length_b   1.000
_cell.length_c   1.000
_cell.angle_alpha   90.00
_cell.angle_beta   90.00
_cell.angle_gamma   90.00
#
_symmetry.space_group_name_H-M   'P 1'
#
loop_
_entity.id
_entity.type
_entity.pdbx_description
1 polymer ?
#
loop_
_entity_poly.entity_id
_entity_poly.type
_entity_poly.pdbx_seq_one_letter_code
_entity_poly.pdbx_strand_id
1 'polypeptide(L)'
;MAATRDPAPLLEQEVAEQASRLAGTLDAEGDPPVMNLLGWVHWRRHLALPEERNRADLEAAVDMFTACFVTDTGPLPDALLPILADQAAHLATDVLQRVLDSADPATLTVVIPLWRRVIATTPAGHPDHAARLNAMGIAMRLRYVNTRSAADLEEAIRWLREAVATGPADDPRHVMYVSNLGSALELRSQRTGDVGGLDEAVELGRKAVRATPEGHPDHAGRLSNLGSALLVRFDKTGVTADVEEAAELGRRAVAAAPVGNPERAMYLNNLGNAQWVRARASGSAADLDAAIGALREAVEASPDGDPGRAARLSNLGSALWLRSGRSGSGVDLEEAIRWLRAAMAAIPAGRTDRGICMNNLGNALVTRFWRTGETSDLDEAIDVARQAVRETPAGHADRAMFLSNLGSALQVRFERTGVLDDLDTAADMQREAVRATPEGHPDQARRLNNAGTALRVRFERTGALGDLEEAVRSLRDAVRATADNHPGRAGRANNLASALLVRAERTGAAGDVDEAIAFGRLAVHATPDAHPDRAGRLGNLGGALLVRFGRTGTAADLEEAVDAQRQAVRATPVGHPDRAMYLNSLGMMLQARAESTGAVADLDGAVDAARQAVQATPAGHPGLAMHHHNLGSALQARFQRTGALEDRDEAVSSYTRAAGITGATDVTTANVTTAIVTTAGVTTAGATDATGTTAAGATDAAGSADAAGVADVAGVLSAAPSVRILAAQAGASLCASSDPAHAAALLEKAVELLPQVAPRRLERSDRQYAIGALPGLAADAAALALSDPSEPPAGRATRALRLLEAARAVLLSQGLRTRDDLTALRERHPGPAARFTGLRDILDRPASPRFLLPEPPASPAARPAQPAPPPGQRERRHVAKEFADLLDHIRTLDGFGTFALPPTTEQLLSQATSGPVVVFSVSSHRSDALLLTGDGITALELPALTHDTLTSKITTFYEALRIATDRDTSSAGRAAAQQPILDVLSWLWEAAAGPVLTALGHHHPPRPGTPWPRVWWAPGGLLGLLPIHAAGHHSRQDDPRHRAVIDRVVSSYTPTVGALHHARRRTTTRTSPPHRGLVAATPTLEGAVTEAGKVLKALPGLTPLPAPTTATVLSHLPEAQVAHLACHGYSDPTDPSSSHLLLGDDRTDPLTVTALAPLALDQARLAYISACSTGVTTTTHLLDEAIHLASAFQLAGFPHVIATLWRVNSTLATLVATAFYTALTPDGTLDTAEAAFALHHTVRAIRAGDPTTPTAWASHIHTGA
;
A
#
# COMPACT_ATOMS: atom_id res chain seq x y z
N MET A 1 -69.38 -46.32 37.40
CA MET A 1 -69.83 -45.84 36.07
C MET A 1 -69.01 -46.33 34.90
N ALA A 2 -67.69 -46.03 34.82
CA ALA A 2 -66.85 -46.52 33.71
C ALA A 2 -66.85 -48.05 33.58
N ALA A 3 -67.02 -48.76 34.70
CA ALA A 3 -67.12 -50.22 34.76
C ALA A 3 -68.51 -50.80 34.42
N THR A 4 -69.61 -50.02 34.54
CA THR A 4 -70.98 -50.57 34.52
C THR A 4 -71.86 -50.04 33.38
N ARG A 5 -71.51 -48.90 32.76
CA ARG A 5 -72.33 -48.16 31.76
C ARG A 5 -73.77 -47.82 32.20
N ASP A 6 -74.16 -48.09 33.45
CA ASP A 6 -75.45 -47.76 34.04
C ASP A 6 -75.46 -46.31 34.54
N PRO A 7 -76.39 -45.45 34.05
CA PRO A 7 -76.51 -44.06 34.48
C PRO A 7 -77.27 -43.86 35.81
N ALA A 8 -77.94 -44.87 36.36
CA ALA A 8 -78.80 -44.73 37.54
C ALA A 8 -78.13 -44.03 38.74
N PRO A 9 -76.85 -44.29 39.09
CA PRO A 9 -76.18 -43.64 40.21
C PRO A 9 -75.99 -42.12 40.06
N LEU A 10 -75.98 -41.57 38.83
CA LEU A 10 -75.82 -40.12 38.61
C LEU A 10 -77.09 -39.31 38.84
N LEU A 11 -78.23 -40.00 38.84
CA LEU A 11 -79.54 -39.39 39.07
C LEU A 11 -79.90 -39.40 40.56
N GLU A 12 -79.06 -40.02 41.41
CA GLU A 12 -79.19 -39.97 42.86
C GLU A 12 -78.94 -38.55 43.40
N GLN A 13 -79.78 -38.14 44.34
CA GLN A 13 -79.71 -36.80 44.95
C GLN A 13 -78.35 -36.54 45.62
N GLU A 14 -77.73 -37.56 46.21
CA GLU A 14 -76.43 -37.44 46.88
C GLU A 14 -75.30 -37.03 45.91
N VAL A 15 -75.30 -37.56 44.68
CA VAL A 15 -74.31 -37.20 43.65
C VAL A 15 -74.51 -35.75 43.18
N ALA A 16 -75.77 -35.30 43.05
CA ALA A 16 -76.08 -33.91 42.72
C ALA A 16 -75.61 -32.93 43.82
N GLU A 17 -75.79 -33.30 45.09
CA GLU A 17 -75.33 -32.49 46.24
C GLU A 17 -73.80 -32.47 46.38
N GLN A 18 -73.12 -33.56 46.06
CA GLN A 18 -71.65 -33.60 46.01
C GLN A 18 -71.09 -32.77 44.85
N ALA A 19 -71.68 -32.88 43.65
CA ALA A 19 -71.30 -32.07 42.50
C ALA A 19 -71.53 -30.58 42.74
N SER A 20 -72.66 -30.21 43.39
CA SER A 20 -72.94 -28.81 43.74
C SER A 20 -71.98 -28.27 44.81
N ARG A 21 -71.61 -29.07 45.82
CA ARG A 21 -70.58 -28.70 46.81
C ARG A 21 -69.22 -28.51 46.15
N LEU A 22 -68.83 -29.39 45.24
CA LEU A 22 -67.56 -29.29 44.51
C LEU A 22 -67.56 -28.07 43.57
N ALA A 23 -68.65 -27.81 42.87
CA ALA A 23 -68.80 -26.60 42.05
C ALA A 23 -68.69 -25.32 42.90
N GLY A 24 -69.23 -25.33 44.13
CA GLY A 24 -69.11 -24.23 45.08
C GLY A 24 -67.70 -23.98 45.64
N THR A 25 -66.72 -24.85 45.33
CA THR A 25 -65.30 -24.65 45.67
C THR A 25 -64.49 -23.99 44.55
N LEU A 26 -65.06 -23.83 43.35
CA LEU A 26 -64.42 -23.15 42.24
C LEU A 26 -64.44 -21.63 42.48
N ASP A 27 -63.30 -20.96 42.22
CA ASP A 27 -63.23 -19.51 42.14
C ASP A 27 -63.63 -19.02 40.73
N ALA A 28 -63.43 -17.73 40.44
CA ALA A 28 -63.85 -17.11 39.18
C ALA A 28 -63.10 -17.66 37.95
N GLU A 29 -61.89 -18.21 38.11
CA GLU A 29 -61.12 -18.83 37.02
C GLU A 29 -61.34 -20.35 36.97
N GLY A 30 -61.57 -20.95 38.15
CA GLY A 30 -61.85 -22.33 38.47
C GLY A 30 -60.75 -23.34 38.07
N ASP A 31 -60.70 -24.47 38.76
CA ASP A 31 -59.64 -25.48 38.60
C ASP A 31 -59.95 -26.46 37.44
N PRO A 32 -59.19 -26.47 36.33
CA PRO A 32 -59.54 -27.24 35.12
C PRO A 32 -59.73 -28.76 35.31
N PRO A 33 -58.95 -29.48 36.14
CA PRO A 33 -59.23 -30.88 36.50
C PRO A 33 -60.57 -31.07 37.23
N VAL A 34 -60.95 -30.13 38.12
CA VAL A 34 -62.23 -30.17 38.83
C VAL A 34 -63.38 -29.87 37.87
N MET A 35 -63.22 -28.90 36.97
CA MET A 35 -64.17 -28.64 35.90
C MET A 35 -64.31 -29.84 34.95
N ASN A 36 -63.23 -30.53 34.60
CA ASN A 36 -63.29 -31.72 33.75
C ASN A 36 -64.14 -32.82 34.41
N LEU A 37 -63.94 -33.05 35.71
CA LEU A 37 -64.72 -34.01 36.49
C LEU A 37 -66.21 -33.63 36.55
N LEU A 38 -66.51 -32.37 36.89
CA LEU A 38 -67.88 -31.86 36.95
C LEU A 38 -68.57 -31.89 35.57
N GLY A 39 -67.85 -31.54 34.51
CA GLY A 39 -68.31 -31.64 33.12
C GLY A 39 -68.71 -33.07 32.75
N TRP A 40 -67.93 -34.08 33.15
CA TRP A 40 -68.28 -35.48 32.92
C TRP A 40 -69.52 -35.93 33.71
N VAL A 41 -69.72 -35.43 34.94
CA VAL A 41 -70.93 -35.69 35.72
C VAL A 41 -72.17 -35.11 35.03
N HIS A 42 -72.10 -33.85 34.62
CA HIS A 42 -73.20 -33.15 33.93
C HIS A 42 -73.50 -33.77 32.55
N TRP A 43 -72.47 -34.09 31.75
CA TRP A 43 -72.65 -34.72 30.44
C TRP A 43 -73.31 -36.11 30.53
N ARG A 44 -72.89 -36.92 31.51
CA ARG A 44 -73.46 -38.26 31.70
C ARG A 44 -74.89 -38.21 32.27
N ARG A 45 -75.21 -37.20 33.10
CA ARG A 45 -76.59 -36.91 33.53
C ARG A 45 -77.46 -36.47 32.37
N HIS A 46 -76.96 -35.60 31.49
CA HIS A 46 -77.65 -35.19 30.28
C HIS A 46 -78.08 -36.39 29.42
N LEU A 47 -77.17 -37.34 29.18
CA LEU A 47 -77.46 -38.57 28.41
C LEU A 47 -78.48 -39.49 29.09
N ALA A 48 -78.71 -39.34 30.40
CA ALA A 48 -79.58 -40.19 31.20
C ALA A 48 -80.97 -39.60 31.46
N LEU A 49 -81.16 -38.28 31.25
CA LEU A 49 -82.39 -37.55 31.54
C LEU A 49 -83.28 -37.40 30.29
N PRO A 50 -84.61 -37.36 30.45
CA PRO A 50 -85.54 -36.99 29.37
C PRO A 50 -85.28 -35.56 28.84
N GLU A 51 -85.61 -35.34 27.57
CA GLU A 51 -85.28 -34.14 26.78
C GLU A 51 -85.72 -32.80 27.41
N GLU A 52 -86.78 -32.80 28.22
CA GLU A 52 -87.29 -31.61 28.91
C GLU A 52 -86.45 -31.19 30.14
N ARG A 53 -85.64 -32.09 30.70
CA ARG A 53 -84.84 -31.87 31.93
C ARG A 53 -83.33 -31.95 31.71
N ASN A 54 -82.88 -32.34 30.51
CA ASN A 54 -81.47 -32.58 30.21
C ASN A 54 -80.71 -31.33 29.74
N ARG A 55 -81.40 -30.22 29.43
CA ARG A 55 -80.79 -29.01 28.84
C ARG A 55 -79.85 -28.28 29.79
N ALA A 56 -80.22 -28.11 31.05
CA ALA A 56 -79.38 -27.44 32.05
C ALA A 56 -78.08 -28.22 32.35
N ASP A 57 -78.16 -29.56 32.38
CA ASP A 57 -76.99 -30.43 32.52
C ASP A 57 -76.11 -30.42 31.25
N LEU A 58 -76.67 -30.21 30.05
CA LEU A 58 -75.89 -30.00 28.82
C LEU A 58 -75.13 -28.67 28.85
N GLU A 59 -75.82 -27.58 29.20
CA GLU A 59 -75.22 -26.23 29.29
C GLU A 59 -74.08 -26.21 30.30
N ALA A 60 -74.31 -26.75 31.52
CA ALA A 60 -73.27 -26.85 32.54
C ALA A 60 -72.09 -27.74 32.11
N ALA A 61 -72.33 -28.84 31.38
CA ALA A 61 -71.27 -29.68 30.85
C ALA A 61 -70.44 -28.94 29.79
N VAL A 62 -71.10 -28.21 28.88
CA VAL A 62 -70.44 -27.41 27.84
C VAL A 62 -69.58 -26.32 28.46
N ASP A 63 -70.09 -25.56 29.42
CA ASP A 63 -69.33 -24.48 30.08
C ASP A 63 -68.06 -24.99 30.76
N MET A 64 -68.18 -26.07 31.54
CA MET A 64 -67.06 -26.69 32.25
C MET A 64 -66.04 -27.29 31.27
N PHE A 65 -66.50 -27.94 30.21
CA PHE A 65 -65.63 -28.51 29.19
C PHE A 65 -65.00 -27.45 28.28
N THR A 66 -65.59 -26.27 28.10
CA THR A 66 -65.01 -25.19 27.31
C THR A 66 -63.76 -24.63 28.00
N ALA A 67 -63.77 -24.46 29.32
CA ALA A 67 -62.57 -24.10 30.07
C ALA A 67 -61.47 -25.18 29.98
N CYS A 68 -61.86 -26.46 30.02
CA CYS A 68 -60.94 -27.58 29.82
C CYS A 68 -60.36 -27.63 28.40
N PHE A 69 -61.20 -27.35 27.39
CA PHE A 69 -60.79 -27.25 25.98
C PHE A 69 -59.83 -26.09 25.76
N VAL A 70 -60.06 -24.94 26.41
CA VAL A 70 -59.15 -23.79 26.36
C VAL A 70 -57.79 -24.10 27.00
N THR A 71 -57.75 -24.89 28.07
CA THR A 71 -56.53 -25.20 28.85
C THR A 71 -55.82 -26.50 28.49
N ASP A 72 -56.42 -27.34 27.63
CA ASP A 72 -55.91 -28.68 27.26
C ASP A 72 -56.01 -29.71 28.39
N THR A 73 -57.05 -29.62 29.20
CA THR A 73 -57.15 -30.41 30.43
C THR A 73 -58.11 -31.59 30.30
N GLY A 74 -57.54 -32.80 30.37
CA GLY A 74 -58.28 -34.06 30.49
C GLY A 74 -59.03 -34.50 29.24
N PRO A 75 -59.59 -35.73 29.22
CA PRO A 75 -60.38 -36.21 28.10
C PRO A 75 -61.70 -35.43 28.00
N LEU A 76 -62.12 -35.13 26.78
CA LEU A 76 -63.37 -34.42 26.47
C LEU A 76 -64.31 -35.34 25.65
N PRO A 77 -65.64 -35.17 25.74
CA PRO A 77 -66.56 -35.96 24.94
C PRO A 77 -66.48 -35.59 23.45
N ASP A 78 -66.20 -36.57 22.59
CA ASP A 78 -66.11 -36.36 21.12
C ASP A 78 -67.33 -35.66 20.53
N ALA A 79 -68.53 -35.99 21.04
CA ALA A 79 -69.80 -35.40 20.60
C ALA A 79 -69.92 -33.89 20.88
N LEU A 80 -69.19 -33.37 21.87
CA LEU A 80 -69.20 -31.95 22.23
C LEU A 80 -68.08 -31.16 21.57
N LEU A 81 -67.03 -31.80 21.03
CA LEU A 81 -65.86 -31.12 20.48
C LEU A 81 -66.19 -29.98 19.49
N PRO A 82 -67.14 -30.12 18.54
CA PRO A 82 -67.51 -29.01 17.65
C PRO A 82 -68.11 -27.81 18.40
N ILE A 83 -68.94 -28.06 19.42
CA ILE A 83 -69.59 -27.01 20.22
C ILE A 83 -68.56 -26.28 21.10
N LEU A 84 -67.64 -27.03 21.70
CA LEU A 84 -66.54 -26.49 22.49
C LEU A 84 -65.60 -25.64 21.61
N ALA A 85 -65.32 -26.11 20.40
CA ALA A 85 -64.49 -25.38 19.43
C ALA A 85 -65.14 -24.04 19.02
N ASP A 86 -66.46 -24.00 18.84
CA ASP A 86 -67.20 -22.77 18.52
C ASP A 86 -67.13 -21.75 19.67
N GLN A 87 -67.38 -22.18 20.91
CA GLN A 87 -67.27 -21.30 22.07
C GLN A 87 -65.82 -20.82 22.29
N ALA A 88 -64.84 -21.72 22.15
CA ALA A 88 -63.43 -21.38 22.27
C ALA A 88 -62.94 -20.46 21.16
N ALA A 89 -63.51 -20.52 19.95
CA ALA A 89 -63.16 -19.64 18.84
C ALA A 89 -63.48 -18.17 19.15
N HIS A 90 -64.59 -17.88 19.84
CA HIS A 90 -64.93 -16.53 20.28
C HIS A 90 -63.87 -15.98 21.25
N LEU A 91 -63.54 -16.76 22.29
CA LEU A 91 -62.49 -16.41 23.25
C LEU A 91 -61.13 -16.20 22.57
N ALA A 92 -60.77 -17.08 21.64
CA ALA A 92 -59.51 -16.98 20.90
C ALA A 92 -59.47 -15.73 19.99
N THR A 93 -60.63 -15.33 19.44
CA THR A 93 -60.78 -14.11 18.64
C THR A 93 -60.62 -12.86 19.51
N ASP A 94 -61.25 -12.82 20.68
CA ASP A 94 -61.13 -11.69 21.62
C ASP A 94 -59.70 -11.54 22.15
N VAL A 95 -59.01 -12.67 22.40
CA VAL A 95 -57.59 -12.66 22.76
C VAL A 95 -56.74 -12.14 21.59
N LEU A 96 -57.00 -12.59 20.36
CA LEU A 96 -56.27 -12.12 19.18
C LEU A 96 -56.49 -10.62 18.92
N GLN A 97 -57.71 -10.12 19.13
CA GLN A 97 -58.03 -8.69 19.02
C GLN A 97 -57.30 -7.87 20.08
N ARG A 98 -57.27 -8.34 21.34
CA ARG A 98 -56.46 -7.70 22.39
C ARG A 98 -54.98 -7.66 22.05
N VAL A 99 -54.43 -8.68 21.38
CA VAL A 99 -53.03 -8.65 20.91
C VAL A 99 -52.83 -7.60 19.82
N LEU A 100 -53.79 -7.45 18.91
CA LEU A 100 -53.76 -6.39 17.89
C LEU A 100 -53.78 -4.99 18.53
N ASP A 101 -54.53 -4.81 19.61
CA ASP A 101 -54.70 -3.52 20.28
C ASP A 101 -53.56 -3.17 21.26
N SER A 102 -52.98 -4.16 21.94
CA SER A 102 -52.00 -3.96 23.04
C SER A 102 -50.55 -4.31 22.69
N ALA A 103 -50.32 -4.97 21.55
CA ALA A 103 -49.02 -5.42 21.08
C ALA A 103 -48.21 -6.32 22.06
N ASP A 104 -48.87 -7.01 22.99
CA ASP A 104 -48.20 -7.98 23.88
C ASP A 104 -47.89 -9.31 23.16
N PRO A 105 -46.61 -9.64 22.91
CA PRO A 105 -46.22 -10.86 22.22
C PRO A 105 -46.36 -12.11 23.09
N ALA A 106 -46.40 -12.01 24.43
CA ALA A 106 -46.46 -13.17 25.31
C ALA A 106 -47.79 -13.92 25.14
N THR A 107 -48.87 -13.18 24.92
CA THR A 107 -50.22 -13.71 24.69
C THR A 107 -50.32 -14.59 23.42
N LEU A 108 -49.45 -14.40 22.41
CA LEU A 108 -49.41 -15.24 21.21
C LEU A 108 -48.98 -16.68 21.49
N THR A 109 -48.23 -16.92 22.57
CA THR A 109 -47.79 -18.27 22.97
C THR A 109 -48.94 -19.14 23.47
N VAL A 110 -50.01 -18.52 23.97
CA VAL A 110 -51.20 -19.19 24.51
C VAL A 110 -52.30 -19.32 23.45
N VAL A 111 -52.52 -18.27 22.64
CA VAL A 111 -53.63 -18.26 21.68
C VAL A 111 -53.39 -19.14 20.45
N ILE A 112 -52.13 -19.32 20.02
CA ILE A 112 -51.80 -20.13 18.85
C ILE A 112 -52.11 -21.64 19.06
N PRO A 113 -51.71 -22.27 20.19
CA PRO A 113 -52.14 -23.63 20.52
C PRO A 113 -53.67 -23.78 20.62
N LEU A 114 -54.37 -22.76 21.12
CA LEU A 114 -55.84 -22.75 21.16
C LEU A 114 -56.43 -22.76 19.75
N TRP A 115 -56.00 -21.87 18.86
CA TRP A 115 -56.44 -21.85 17.46
C TRP A 115 -56.16 -23.16 16.72
N ARG A 116 -55.00 -23.80 16.96
CA ARG A 116 -54.71 -25.13 16.39
C ARG A 116 -55.73 -26.18 16.79
N ARG A 117 -56.13 -26.21 18.07
CA ARG A 117 -57.14 -27.16 18.57
C ARG A 117 -58.53 -26.86 18.04
N VAL A 118 -58.92 -25.58 18.02
CA VAL A 118 -60.18 -25.13 17.40
C VAL A 118 -60.24 -25.60 15.95
N ILE A 119 -59.20 -25.37 15.15
CA ILE A 119 -59.17 -25.80 13.74
C ILE A 119 -59.21 -27.32 13.61
N ALA A 120 -58.40 -28.05 14.39
CA ALA A 120 -58.34 -29.52 14.34
C ALA A 120 -59.67 -30.21 14.67
N THR A 121 -60.53 -29.55 15.44
CA THR A 121 -61.85 -30.05 15.85
C THR A 121 -63.02 -29.45 15.05
N THR A 122 -62.74 -28.49 14.17
CA THR A 122 -63.74 -27.91 13.26
C THR A 122 -63.83 -28.71 11.96
N PRO A 123 -64.98 -29.29 11.60
CA PRO A 123 -65.15 -29.98 10.32
C PRO A 123 -64.94 -29.05 9.12
N ALA A 124 -64.42 -29.58 8.01
CA ALA A 124 -64.15 -28.79 6.79
C ALA A 124 -65.40 -28.13 6.17
N GLY A 125 -66.60 -28.69 6.40
CA GLY A 125 -67.88 -28.13 5.94
C GLY A 125 -68.48 -27.07 6.87
N HIS A 126 -67.79 -26.71 7.97
CA HIS A 126 -68.27 -25.71 8.90
C HIS A 126 -68.25 -24.30 8.28
N PRO A 127 -69.29 -23.46 8.44
CA PRO A 127 -69.40 -22.15 7.80
C PRO A 127 -68.26 -21.17 8.15
N ASP A 128 -67.65 -21.34 9.33
CA ASP A 128 -66.52 -20.52 9.78
C ASP A 128 -65.14 -21.18 9.60
N HIS A 129 -65.05 -22.34 8.93
CA HIS A 129 -63.77 -23.04 8.77
C HIS A 129 -62.70 -22.13 8.13
N ALA A 130 -63.03 -21.48 7.00
CA ALA A 130 -62.13 -20.52 6.34
C ALA A 130 -61.79 -19.31 7.21
N ALA A 131 -62.73 -18.80 8.02
CA ALA A 131 -62.51 -17.69 8.92
C ALA A 131 -61.51 -18.05 10.05
N ARG A 132 -61.61 -19.27 10.60
CA ARG A 132 -60.70 -19.81 11.63
C ARG A 132 -59.28 -20.00 11.08
N LEU A 133 -59.16 -20.54 9.86
CA LEU A 133 -57.88 -20.66 9.15
C LEU A 133 -57.23 -19.28 8.93
N ASN A 134 -58.03 -18.28 8.54
CA ASN A 134 -57.55 -16.91 8.39
C ASN A 134 -57.09 -16.29 9.72
N ALA A 135 -57.85 -16.47 10.82
CA ALA A 135 -57.47 -15.98 12.15
C ALA A 135 -56.14 -16.58 12.63
N MET A 136 -55.94 -17.88 12.40
CA MET A 136 -54.67 -18.56 12.66
C MET A 136 -53.52 -18.01 11.81
N GLY A 137 -53.77 -17.76 10.52
CA GLY A 137 -52.83 -17.11 9.61
C GLY A 137 -52.40 -15.72 10.11
N ILE A 138 -53.33 -14.90 10.61
CA ILE A 138 -53.04 -13.61 11.22
C ILE A 138 -52.18 -13.78 12.49
N ALA A 139 -52.54 -14.69 13.40
CA ALA A 139 -51.79 -14.93 14.63
C ALA A 139 -50.34 -15.35 14.35
N MET A 140 -50.12 -16.22 13.36
CA MET A 140 -48.79 -16.63 12.91
C MET A 140 -47.99 -15.47 12.30
N ARG A 141 -48.65 -14.63 11.49
CA ARG A 141 -48.01 -13.43 10.92
C ARG A 141 -47.63 -12.42 12.01
N LEU A 142 -48.47 -12.22 13.03
CA LEU A 142 -48.14 -11.36 14.17
C LEU A 142 -46.96 -11.92 14.96
N ARG A 143 -46.90 -13.24 15.18
CA ARG A 143 -45.73 -13.88 15.80
C ARG A 143 -44.47 -13.71 14.95
N TYR A 144 -44.58 -13.80 13.62
CA TYR A 144 -43.48 -13.47 12.71
C TYR A 144 -43.05 -12.00 12.83
N VAL A 145 -43.95 -11.03 12.91
CA VAL A 145 -43.57 -9.61 13.07
C VAL A 145 -42.75 -9.39 14.34
N ASN A 146 -43.08 -10.11 15.41
CA ASN A 146 -42.39 -10.02 16.70
C ASN A 146 -41.07 -10.81 16.75
N THR A 147 -41.02 -12.01 16.18
CA THR A 147 -39.87 -12.94 16.29
C THR A 147 -38.95 -12.95 15.07
N ARG A 148 -39.46 -12.46 13.92
CA ARG A 148 -38.89 -12.60 12.58
C ARG A 148 -38.55 -14.06 12.17
N SER A 149 -39.20 -15.04 12.81
CA SER A 149 -39.03 -16.47 12.53
C SER A 149 -39.54 -16.85 11.14
N ALA A 150 -38.64 -17.38 10.29
CA ALA A 150 -39.01 -17.72 8.92
C ALA A 150 -40.11 -18.78 8.84
N ALA A 151 -40.08 -19.76 9.76
CA ALA A 151 -41.04 -20.85 9.84
C ALA A 151 -42.47 -20.34 10.13
N ASP A 152 -42.59 -19.31 10.97
CA ASP A 152 -43.90 -18.74 11.32
C ASP A 152 -44.55 -18.06 10.11
N LEU A 153 -43.76 -17.40 9.27
CA LEU A 153 -44.27 -16.77 8.05
C LEU A 153 -44.70 -17.81 7.01
N GLU A 154 -43.94 -18.88 6.81
CA GLU A 154 -44.35 -19.97 5.90
C GLU A 154 -45.62 -20.67 6.42
N GLU A 155 -45.72 -20.86 7.74
CA GLU A 155 -46.93 -21.42 8.34
C GLU A 155 -48.13 -20.47 8.18
N ALA A 156 -47.94 -19.16 8.36
CA ALA A 156 -48.98 -18.16 8.12
C ALA A 156 -49.49 -18.21 6.66
N ILE A 157 -48.57 -18.25 5.69
CA ILE A 157 -48.91 -18.33 4.26
C ILE A 157 -49.67 -19.61 3.96
N ARG A 158 -49.25 -20.75 4.54
CA ARG A 158 -49.97 -22.02 4.38
C ARG A 158 -51.42 -21.91 4.85
N TRP A 159 -51.64 -21.42 6.07
CA TRP A 159 -52.98 -21.24 6.64
C TRP A 159 -53.84 -20.26 5.83
N LEU A 160 -53.26 -19.13 5.39
CA LEU A 160 -53.96 -18.12 4.59
C LEU A 160 -54.31 -18.62 3.18
N ARG A 161 -53.43 -19.40 2.54
CA ARG A 161 -53.73 -20.06 1.26
C ARG A 161 -54.87 -21.06 1.40
N GLU A 162 -54.89 -21.82 2.48
CA GLU A 162 -55.96 -22.78 2.77
C GLU A 162 -57.30 -22.05 3.06
N ALA A 163 -57.27 -20.93 3.76
CA ALA A 163 -58.45 -20.08 3.98
C ALA A 163 -59.04 -19.53 2.67
N VAL A 164 -58.18 -19.05 1.75
CA VAL A 164 -58.62 -18.57 0.43
C VAL A 164 -59.16 -19.72 -0.44
N ALA A 165 -58.57 -20.92 -0.36
CA ALA A 165 -58.99 -22.06 -1.15
C ALA A 165 -60.32 -22.68 -0.68
N THR A 166 -60.59 -22.67 0.64
CA THR A 166 -61.78 -23.27 1.26
C THR A 166 -62.93 -22.27 1.44
N GLY A 167 -62.66 -20.98 1.48
CA GLY A 167 -63.66 -19.93 1.58
C GLY A 167 -64.49 -19.79 0.29
N PRO A 168 -65.83 -19.85 0.33
CA PRO A 168 -66.67 -19.59 -0.84
C PRO A 168 -66.41 -18.20 -1.42
N ALA A 169 -66.39 -18.07 -2.75
CA ALA A 169 -66.11 -16.78 -3.41
C ALA A 169 -67.23 -15.73 -3.20
N ASP A 170 -68.42 -16.19 -2.82
CA ASP A 170 -69.60 -15.40 -2.47
C ASP A 170 -69.69 -15.06 -0.97
N ASP A 171 -68.79 -15.58 -0.13
CA ASP A 171 -68.68 -15.16 1.29
C ASP A 171 -68.18 -13.69 1.34
N PRO A 172 -68.92 -12.76 1.99
CA PRO A 172 -68.48 -11.38 2.16
C PRO A 172 -67.08 -11.22 2.79
N ARG A 173 -66.62 -12.22 3.56
CA ARG A 173 -65.30 -12.25 4.20
C ARG A 173 -64.19 -12.74 3.27
N HIS A 174 -64.50 -13.30 2.10
CA HIS A 174 -63.49 -13.86 1.19
C HIS A 174 -62.44 -12.84 0.77
N VAL A 175 -62.85 -11.58 0.58
CA VAL A 175 -61.93 -10.50 0.21
C VAL A 175 -60.90 -10.20 1.30
N MET A 176 -61.27 -10.39 2.58
CA MET A 176 -60.35 -10.26 3.71
C MET A 176 -59.27 -11.35 3.67
N TYR A 177 -59.64 -12.60 3.35
CA TYR A 177 -58.68 -13.72 3.24
C TYR A 177 -57.65 -13.44 2.14
N VAL A 178 -58.11 -12.96 0.98
CA VAL A 178 -57.28 -12.57 -0.16
C VAL A 178 -56.31 -11.45 0.21
N SER A 179 -56.78 -10.42 0.91
CA SER A 179 -55.94 -9.30 1.35
C SER A 179 -54.87 -9.74 2.35
N ASN A 180 -55.22 -10.61 3.31
CA ASN A 180 -54.29 -11.10 4.33
C ASN A 180 -53.21 -12.00 3.73
N LEU A 181 -53.57 -12.86 2.77
CA LEU A 181 -52.61 -13.66 2.01
C LEU A 181 -51.64 -12.78 1.22
N GLY A 182 -52.16 -11.75 0.53
CA GLY A 182 -51.33 -10.79 -0.21
C GLY A 182 -50.29 -10.12 0.69
N SER A 183 -50.69 -9.67 1.89
CA SER A 183 -49.76 -9.07 2.86
C SER A 183 -48.71 -10.06 3.38
N ALA A 184 -49.06 -11.33 3.59
CA ALA A 184 -48.10 -12.36 4.02
C ALA A 184 -47.08 -12.70 2.91
N LEU A 185 -47.52 -12.75 1.65
CA LEU A 185 -46.65 -12.97 0.49
C LEU A 185 -45.69 -11.78 0.26
N GLU A 186 -46.16 -10.55 0.46
CA GLU A 186 -45.32 -9.35 0.47
C GLU A 186 -44.19 -9.47 1.51
N LEU A 187 -44.53 -9.82 2.76
CA LEU A 187 -43.54 -10.01 3.83
C LEU A 187 -42.53 -11.11 3.51
N ARG A 188 -42.95 -12.18 2.83
CA ARG A 188 -42.04 -13.24 2.39
C ARG A 188 -41.10 -12.72 1.33
N SER A 189 -41.61 -12.00 0.33
CA SER A 189 -40.81 -11.41 -0.73
C SER A 189 -39.78 -10.40 -0.21
N GLN A 190 -40.15 -9.57 0.78
CA GLN A 190 -39.20 -8.68 1.45
C GLN A 190 -38.01 -9.44 2.07
N ARG A 191 -38.24 -10.65 2.60
CA ARG A 191 -37.21 -11.50 3.24
C ARG A 191 -36.39 -12.29 2.22
N THR A 192 -37.04 -12.90 1.23
CA THR A 192 -36.42 -13.90 0.33
C THR A 192 -36.03 -13.33 -1.03
N GLY A 193 -36.56 -12.18 -1.41
CA GLY A 193 -36.43 -11.65 -2.78
C GLY A 193 -37.30 -12.38 -3.81
N ASP A 194 -38.29 -13.17 -3.39
CA ASP A 194 -39.22 -13.88 -4.27
C ASP A 194 -40.11 -12.90 -5.05
N VAL A 195 -39.72 -12.56 -6.27
CA VAL A 195 -40.47 -11.68 -7.16
C VAL A 195 -41.78 -12.34 -7.62
N GLY A 196 -41.79 -13.67 -7.81
CA GLY A 196 -43.00 -14.40 -8.24
C GLY A 196 -44.11 -14.35 -7.19
N GLY A 197 -43.77 -14.53 -5.92
CA GLY A 197 -44.71 -14.35 -4.81
C GLY A 197 -45.18 -12.90 -4.63
N LEU A 198 -44.37 -11.92 -5.07
CA LEU A 198 -44.74 -10.51 -5.02
C LEU A 198 -45.71 -10.11 -6.13
N ASP A 199 -45.54 -10.66 -7.33
CA ASP A 199 -46.53 -10.50 -8.41
C ASP A 199 -47.88 -11.12 -8.01
N GLU A 200 -47.86 -12.27 -7.34
CA GLU A 200 -49.06 -12.86 -6.73
C GLU A 200 -49.68 -11.91 -5.70
N ALA A 201 -48.89 -11.30 -4.81
CA ALA A 201 -49.38 -10.35 -3.81
C ALA A 201 -50.04 -9.11 -4.44
N VAL A 202 -49.44 -8.54 -5.49
CA VAL A 202 -50.00 -7.39 -6.23
C VAL A 202 -51.31 -7.77 -6.91
N GLU A 203 -51.40 -8.94 -7.54
CA GLU A 203 -52.63 -9.40 -8.18
C GLU A 203 -53.75 -9.68 -7.17
N LEU A 204 -53.44 -10.27 -6.01
CA LEU A 204 -54.39 -10.44 -4.91
C LEU A 204 -54.84 -9.07 -4.35
N GLY A 205 -53.94 -8.11 -4.18
CA GLY A 205 -54.26 -6.74 -3.76
C GLY A 205 -55.19 -6.03 -4.76
N ARG A 206 -54.93 -6.15 -6.06
CA ARG A 206 -55.80 -5.60 -7.12
C ARG A 206 -57.19 -6.24 -7.10
N LYS A 207 -57.29 -7.56 -6.90
CA LYS A 207 -58.57 -8.25 -6.72
C LYS A 207 -59.31 -7.75 -5.49
N ALA A 208 -58.61 -7.58 -4.37
CA ALA A 208 -59.22 -7.08 -3.14
C ALA A 208 -59.76 -5.66 -3.29
N VAL A 209 -59.01 -4.74 -3.89
CA VAL A 209 -59.48 -3.37 -4.16
C VAL A 209 -60.71 -3.36 -5.07
N ARG A 210 -60.72 -4.15 -6.16
CA ARG A 210 -61.86 -4.24 -7.08
C ARG A 210 -63.14 -4.78 -6.44
N ALA A 211 -63.00 -5.71 -5.50
CA ALA A 211 -64.13 -6.33 -4.79
C ALA A 211 -64.67 -5.47 -3.63
N THR A 212 -64.08 -4.29 -3.38
CA THR A 212 -64.44 -3.43 -2.24
C THR A 212 -65.03 -2.10 -2.72
N PRO A 213 -66.30 -1.78 -2.43
CA PRO A 213 -66.89 -0.49 -2.78
C PRO A 213 -66.17 0.71 -2.12
N GLU A 214 -66.16 1.87 -2.78
CA GLU A 214 -65.40 3.07 -2.33
C GLU A 214 -65.88 3.66 -0.98
N GLY A 215 -67.09 3.32 -0.52
CA GLY A 215 -67.62 3.71 0.80
C GLY A 215 -67.44 2.68 1.91
N HIS A 216 -66.81 1.53 1.63
CA HIS A 216 -66.61 0.48 2.63
C HIS A 216 -65.46 0.88 3.59
N PRO A 217 -65.57 0.63 4.92
CA PRO A 217 -64.53 0.98 5.89
C PRO A 217 -63.11 0.49 5.52
N ASP A 218 -62.99 -0.75 5.03
CA ASP A 218 -61.71 -1.33 4.62
C ASP A 218 -61.15 -0.84 3.27
N HIS A 219 -61.88 -0.03 2.51
CA HIS A 219 -61.45 0.35 1.16
C HIS A 219 -60.11 1.11 1.19
N ALA A 220 -59.96 2.04 2.13
CA ALA A 220 -58.71 2.77 2.35
C ALA A 220 -57.55 1.84 2.73
N GLY A 221 -57.78 0.87 3.63
CA GLY A 221 -56.80 -0.12 4.02
C GLY A 221 -56.33 -1.01 2.86
N ARG A 222 -57.26 -1.45 2.00
CA ARG A 222 -56.93 -2.29 0.84
C ARG A 222 -56.13 -1.53 -0.23
N LEU A 223 -56.45 -0.26 -0.46
CA LEU A 223 -55.64 0.64 -1.31
C LEU A 223 -54.23 0.81 -0.76
N SER A 224 -54.10 1.04 0.56
CA SER A 224 -52.80 1.18 1.23
C SER A 224 -51.96 -0.11 1.13
N ASN A 225 -52.56 -1.28 1.34
CA ASN A 225 -51.87 -2.57 1.26
C ASN A 225 -51.34 -2.85 -0.16
N LEU A 226 -52.16 -2.61 -1.18
CA LEU A 226 -51.72 -2.73 -2.58
C LEU A 226 -50.58 -1.74 -2.89
N GLY A 227 -50.69 -0.50 -2.42
CA GLY A 227 -49.62 0.50 -2.54
C GLY A 227 -48.31 0.02 -1.92
N SER A 228 -48.34 -0.60 -0.74
CA SER A 228 -47.15 -1.19 -0.09
C SER A 228 -46.51 -2.28 -0.95
N ALA A 229 -47.31 -3.24 -1.44
CA ALA A 229 -46.81 -4.34 -2.28
C ALA A 229 -46.15 -3.83 -3.59
N LEU A 230 -46.73 -2.79 -4.20
CA LEU A 230 -46.15 -2.13 -5.38
C LEU A 230 -44.81 -1.44 -5.07
N LEU A 231 -44.66 -0.80 -3.91
CA LEU A 231 -43.37 -0.22 -3.50
C LEU A 231 -42.29 -1.29 -3.30
N VAL A 232 -42.65 -2.42 -2.69
CA VAL A 232 -41.72 -3.55 -2.57
C VAL A 232 -41.34 -4.07 -3.95
N ARG A 233 -42.29 -4.15 -4.89
CA ARG A 233 -42.00 -4.61 -6.25
C ARG A 233 -41.11 -3.65 -7.02
N PHE A 234 -41.33 -2.35 -6.85
CA PHE A 234 -40.43 -1.33 -7.37
C PHE A 234 -39.01 -1.48 -6.83
N ASP A 235 -38.83 -1.70 -5.51
CA ASP A 235 -37.51 -1.91 -4.90
C ASP A 235 -36.78 -3.11 -5.51
N LYS A 236 -37.51 -4.16 -5.91
CA LYS A 236 -36.92 -5.38 -6.49
C LYS A 236 -36.69 -5.32 -8.00
N THR A 237 -37.58 -4.66 -8.74
CA THR A 237 -37.60 -4.70 -10.21
C THR A 237 -37.18 -3.39 -10.88
N GLY A 238 -37.28 -2.27 -10.17
CA GLY A 238 -37.04 -0.92 -10.69
C GLY A 238 -38.14 -0.40 -11.64
N VAL A 239 -39.28 -1.08 -11.75
CA VAL A 239 -40.38 -0.69 -12.65
C VAL A 239 -41.06 0.58 -12.16
N THR A 240 -40.77 1.73 -12.77
CA THR A 240 -41.23 3.05 -12.33
C THR A 240 -42.76 3.20 -12.30
N ALA A 241 -43.49 2.46 -13.13
CA ALA A 241 -44.95 2.44 -13.11
C ALA A 241 -45.52 2.00 -11.75
N ASP A 242 -44.82 1.13 -11.02
CA ASP A 242 -45.27 0.63 -9.72
C ASP A 242 -45.27 1.72 -8.65
N VAL A 243 -44.23 2.57 -8.62
CA VAL A 243 -44.14 3.67 -7.64
C VAL A 243 -45.12 4.80 -7.98
N GLU A 244 -45.42 5.01 -9.26
CA GLU A 244 -46.47 5.93 -9.71
C GLU A 244 -47.86 5.47 -9.27
N GLU A 245 -48.18 4.18 -9.49
CA GLU A 245 -49.42 3.55 -9.04
C GLU A 245 -49.53 3.59 -7.51
N ALA A 246 -48.47 3.26 -6.77
CA ALA A 246 -48.45 3.29 -5.31
C ALA A 246 -48.76 4.69 -4.73
N ALA A 247 -48.18 5.74 -5.31
CA ALA A 247 -48.41 7.12 -4.86
C ALA A 247 -49.84 7.62 -5.18
N GLU A 248 -50.45 7.15 -6.27
CA GLU A 248 -51.87 7.40 -6.56
C GLU A 248 -52.79 6.65 -5.58
N LEU A 249 -52.55 5.36 -5.35
CA LEU A 249 -53.30 4.55 -4.40
C LEU A 249 -53.22 5.12 -2.98
N GLY A 250 -52.05 5.61 -2.55
CA GLY A 250 -51.89 6.29 -1.26
C GLY A 250 -52.74 7.56 -1.15
N ARG A 251 -52.81 8.39 -2.21
CA ARG A 251 -53.67 9.59 -2.22
C ARG A 251 -55.14 9.22 -2.11
N ARG A 252 -55.58 8.18 -2.83
CA ARG A 252 -56.95 7.65 -2.75
C ARG A 252 -57.26 7.09 -1.36
N ALA A 253 -56.32 6.37 -0.74
CA ALA A 253 -56.49 5.84 0.62
C ALA A 253 -56.69 6.96 1.65
N VAL A 254 -55.88 8.02 1.59
CA VAL A 254 -56.01 9.19 2.48
C VAL A 254 -57.31 9.96 2.22
N ALA A 255 -57.76 10.05 0.96
CA ALA A 255 -59.03 10.68 0.61
C ALA A 255 -60.25 9.88 1.11
N ALA A 256 -60.17 8.56 1.09
CA ALA A 256 -61.22 7.66 1.56
C ALA A 256 -61.30 7.56 3.10
N ALA A 257 -60.29 8.03 3.83
CA ALA A 257 -60.23 7.99 5.29
C ALA A 257 -60.53 9.38 5.91
N PRO A 258 -61.73 9.65 6.46
CA PRO A 258 -62.07 10.96 7.03
C PRO A 258 -61.20 11.36 8.24
N VAL A 259 -61.18 12.66 8.55
CA VAL A 259 -60.51 13.21 9.74
C VAL A 259 -61.15 12.60 11.00
N GLY A 260 -60.35 11.90 11.80
CA GLY A 260 -60.82 11.11 12.97
C GLY A 260 -60.80 9.58 12.76
N ASN A 261 -60.54 9.10 11.54
CA ASN A 261 -60.26 7.67 11.32
C ASN A 261 -58.93 7.30 12.06
N PRO A 262 -58.93 6.31 12.97
CA PRO A 262 -57.74 5.91 13.73
C PRO A 262 -56.54 5.51 12.85
N GLU A 263 -56.79 4.97 11.66
CA GLU A 263 -55.76 4.50 10.73
C GLU A 263 -55.28 5.58 9.76
N ARG A 264 -55.87 6.79 9.77
CA ARG A 264 -55.50 7.87 8.84
C ARG A 264 -54.00 8.21 8.91
N ALA A 265 -53.41 8.21 10.11
CA ALA A 265 -51.99 8.44 10.31
C ALA A 265 -51.11 7.36 9.63
N MET A 266 -51.58 6.11 9.54
CA MET A 266 -50.90 5.05 8.80
C MET A 266 -50.97 5.28 7.29
N TYR A 267 -52.14 5.67 6.77
CA TYR A 267 -52.30 5.95 5.33
C TYR A 267 -51.45 7.15 4.88
N LEU A 268 -51.40 8.21 5.67
CA LEU A 268 -50.53 9.37 5.43
C LEU A 268 -49.05 8.97 5.43
N ASN A 269 -48.63 8.10 6.35
CA ASN A 269 -47.26 7.57 6.37
C ASN A 269 -46.94 6.75 5.11
N ASN A 270 -47.85 5.88 4.68
CA ASN A 270 -47.64 5.03 3.50
C ASN A 270 -47.63 5.85 2.20
N LEU A 271 -48.50 6.87 2.10
CA LEU A 271 -48.46 7.85 1.02
C LEU A 271 -47.13 8.61 1.01
N GLY A 272 -46.71 9.11 2.18
CA GLY A 272 -45.45 9.83 2.32
C GLY A 272 -44.25 8.96 1.92
N ASN A 273 -44.24 7.69 2.31
CA ASN A 273 -43.22 6.74 1.87
C ASN A 273 -43.25 6.50 0.35
N ALA A 274 -44.44 6.32 -0.24
CA ALA A 274 -44.57 6.16 -1.69
C ALA A 274 -44.03 7.37 -2.47
N GLN A 275 -44.39 8.58 -2.01
CA GLN A 275 -43.89 9.83 -2.60
C GLN A 275 -42.39 10.02 -2.36
N TRP A 276 -41.85 9.58 -1.22
CA TRP A 276 -40.42 9.61 -0.94
C TRP A 276 -39.64 8.67 -1.87
N VAL A 277 -40.11 7.43 -2.05
CA VAL A 277 -39.52 6.47 -3.00
C VAL A 277 -39.59 7.03 -4.42
N ARG A 278 -40.73 7.63 -4.81
CA ARG A 278 -40.89 8.29 -6.11
C ARG A 278 -39.89 9.43 -6.29
N ALA A 279 -39.75 10.30 -5.30
CA ALA A 279 -38.81 11.40 -5.32
C ALA A 279 -37.36 10.93 -5.40
N ARG A 280 -37.03 9.80 -4.74
CA ARG A 280 -35.70 9.18 -4.82
C ARG A 280 -35.40 8.68 -6.24
N ALA A 281 -36.38 8.08 -6.90
CA ALA A 281 -36.24 7.56 -8.27
C ALA A 281 -36.22 8.66 -9.34
N SER A 282 -37.10 9.66 -9.24
CA SER A 282 -37.29 10.72 -10.25
C SER A 282 -36.40 11.94 -10.07
N GLY A 283 -35.87 12.16 -8.87
CA GLY A 283 -35.16 13.40 -8.52
C GLY A 283 -36.08 14.60 -8.22
N SER A 284 -37.40 14.44 -8.28
CA SER A 284 -38.37 15.52 -8.10
C SER A 284 -38.33 16.12 -6.68
N ALA A 285 -38.07 17.43 -6.58
CA ALA A 285 -38.14 18.18 -5.33
C ALA A 285 -39.58 18.34 -4.84
N ALA A 286 -40.52 18.59 -5.75
CA ALA A 286 -41.95 18.72 -5.42
C ALA A 286 -42.53 17.43 -4.80
N ASP A 287 -42.10 16.26 -5.30
CA ASP A 287 -42.50 14.97 -4.72
C ASP A 287 -41.93 14.77 -3.32
N LEU A 288 -40.69 15.24 -3.09
CA LEU A 288 -40.04 15.14 -1.79
C LEU A 288 -40.69 16.07 -0.75
N ASP A 289 -41.10 17.27 -1.17
CA ASP A 289 -41.85 18.19 -0.32
C ASP A 289 -43.25 17.66 0.00
N ALA A 290 -43.93 17.04 -0.98
CA ALA A 290 -45.20 16.36 -0.75
C ALA A 290 -45.06 15.19 0.23
N ALA A 291 -43.99 14.39 0.10
CA ALA A 291 -43.68 13.30 1.02
C ALA A 291 -43.47 13.80 2.46
N ILE A 292 -42.68 14.87 2.63
CA ILE A 292 -42.42 15.48 3.94
C ILE A 292 -43.72 16.04 4.53
N GLY A 293 -44.57 16.67 3.70
CA GLY A 293 -45.89 17.15 4.13
C GLY A 293 -46.77 16.03 4.68
N ALA A 294 -46.94 14.94 3.93
CA ALA A 294 -47.72 13.79 4.35
C ALA A 294 -47.16 13.12 5.62
N LEU A 295 -45.84 12.99 5.72
CA LEU A 295 -45.16 12.41 6.89
C LEU A 295 -45.28 13.29 8.14
N ARG A 296 -45.25 14.62 7.99
CA ARG A 296 -45.50 15.55 9.11
C ARG A 296 -46.94 15.43 9.61
N GLU A 297 -47.93 15.45 8.72
CA GLU A 297 -49.34 15.25 9.10
C GLU A 297 -49.53 13.89 9.80
N ALA A 298 -48.84 12.84 9.32
CA ALA A 298 -48.87 11.53 9.96
C ALA A 298 -48.31 11.56 11.40
N VAL A 299 -47.18 12.24 11.62
CA VAL A 299 -46.56 12.39 12.96
C VAL A 299 -47.44 13.22 13.90
N GLU A 300 -48.04 14.30 13.40
CA GLU A 300 -48.94 15.17 14.16
C GLU A 300 -50.23 14.44 14.57
N ALA A 301 -50.75 13.57 13.70
CA ALA A 301 -51.92 12.75 13.98
C ALA A 301 -51.65 11.54 14.90
N SER A 302 -50.40 11.34 15.34
CA SER A 302 -49.99 10.19 16.17
C SER A 302 -49.70 10.62 17.61
N PRO A 303 -50.57 10.38 18.60
CA PRO A 303 -50.30 10.73 20.00
C PRO A 303 -49.15 9.92 20.60
N ASP A 304 -48.57 10.40 21.71
CA ASP A 304 -47.52 9.66 22.44
C ASP A 304 -48.08 8.33 22.97
N GLY A 305 -47.35 7.24 22.71
CA GLY A 305 -47.81 5.87 23.00
C GLY A 305 -48.46 5.14 21.82
N ASP A 306 -48.74 5.81 20.68
CA ASP A 306 -49.18 5.14 19.45
C ASP A 306 -48.09 4.17 18.95
N PRO A 307 -48.40 2.87 18.78
CA PRO A 307 -47.43 1.85 18.34
C PRO A 307 -46.71 2.18 17.01
N GLY A 308 -47.34 2.94 16.12
CA GLY A 308 -46.79 3.33 14.82
C GLY A 308 -45.96 4.61 14.84
N ARG A 309 -45.97 5.39 15.94
CA ARG A 309 -45.36 6.73 15.99
C ARG A 309 -43.86 6.71 15.71
N ALA A 310 -43.12 5.74 16.24
CA ALA A 310 -41.68 5.64 16.03
C ALA A 310 -41.32 5.42 14.54
N ALA A 311 -42.06 4.57 13.82
CA ALA A 311 -41.86 4.34 12.40
C ALA A 311 -42.13 5.61 11.57
N ARG A 312 -43.19 6.36 11.91
CA ARG A 312 -43.54 7.64 11.24
C ARG A 312 -42.46 8.70 11.46
N LEU A 313 -41.96 8.83 12.69
CA LEU A 313 -40.83 9.70 13.03
C LEU A 313 -39.56 9.35 12.23
N SER A 314 -39.26 8.05 12.11
CA SER A 314 -38.11 7.56 11.32
C SER A 314 -38.26 7.86 9.82
N ASN A 315 -39.47 7.70 9.26
CA ASN A 315 -39.75 7.99 7.86
C ASN A 315 -39.66 9.49 7.58
N LEU A 316 -40.22 10.34 8.45
CA LEU A 316 -40.07 11.80 8.36
C LEU A 316 -38.60 12.22 8.42
N GLY A 317 -37.84 11.65 9.36
CA GLY A 317 -36.40 11.88 9.48
C GLY A 317 -35.64 11.50 8.20
N SER A 318 -35.96 10.35 7.60
CA SER A 318 -35.36 9.90 6.33
C SER A 318 -35.69 10.81 5.14
N ALA A 319 -36.92 11.34 5.08
CA ALA A 319 -37.33 12.26 4.02
C ALA A 319 -36.64 13.63 4.14
N LEU A 320 -36.56 14.18 5.34
CA LEU A 320 -35.82 15.41 5.64
C LEU A 320 -34.32 15.24 5.38
N TRP A 321 -33.75 14.08 5.75
CA TRP A 321 -32.36 13.75 5.44
C TRP A 321 -32.10 13.74 3.93
N LEU A 322 -32.94 13.08 3.15
CA LEU A 322 -32.83 13.07 1.68
C LEU A 322 -32.93 14.48 1.09
N ARG A 323 -33.87 15.31 1.60
CA ARG A 323 -34.01 16.70 1.13
C ARG A 323 -32.78 17.52 1.48
N SER A 324 -32.26 17.36 2.70
CA SER A 324 -31.03 18.01 3.13
C SER A 324 -29.90 17.70 2.14
N GLY A 325 -29.72 16.43 1.75
CA GLY A 325 -28.68 16.00 0.82
C GLY A 325 -28.77 16.67 -0.55
N ARG A 326 -29.98 16.95 -1.05
CA ARG A 326 -30.23 17.59 -2.35
C ARG A 326 -30.14 19.11 -2.31
N SER A 327 -30.66 19.73 -1.25
CA SER A 327 -30.75 21.20 -1.13
C SER A 327 -29.53 21.84 -0.47
N GLY A 328 -28.70 21.05 0.23
CA GLY A 328 -27.63 21.58 1.09
C GLY A 328 -28.14 22.14 2.43
N SER A 329 -29.45 22.08 2.73
CA SER A 329 -30.04 22.68 3.94
C SER A 329 -29.54 22.01 5.21
N GLY A 330 -28.84 22.76 6.07
CA GLY A 330 -28.43 22.29 7.40
C GLY A 330 -29.62 22.14 8.37
N VAL A 331 -30.63 22.99 8.22
CA VAL A 331 -31.84 22.99 9.05
C VAL A 331 -32.63 21.68 8.91
N ASP A 332 -32.79 21.20 7.67
CA ASP A 332 -33.46 19.91 7.42
C ASP A 332 -32.68 18.73 8.03
N LEU A 333 -31.35 18.79 8.02
CA LEU A 333 -30.50 17.74 8.58
C LEU A 333 -30.57 17.69 10.11
N GLU A 334 -30.59 18.86 10.76
CA GLU A 334 -30.78 18.95 12.22
C GLU A 334 -32.18 18.47 12.62
N GLU A 335 -33.20 18.83 11.84
CA GLU A 335 -34.57 18.36 12.05
C GLU A 335 -34.65 16.83 11.88
N ALA A 336 -34.01 16.27 10.84
CA ALA A 336 -33.94 14.83 10.62
C ALA A 336 -33.33 14.08 11.82
N ILE A 337 -32.17 14.54 12.31
CA ILE A 337 -31.48 13.94 13.47
C ILE A 337 -32.37 14.01 14.72
N ARG A 338 -33.08 15.13 14.94
CA ARG A 338 -34.01 15.29 16.07
C ARG A 338 -35.14 14.25 16.03
N TRP A 339 -35.78 14.07 14.87
CA TRP A 339 -36.85 13.10 14.71
C TRP A 339 -36.36 11.66 14.80
N LEU A 340 -35.17 11.36 14.28
CA LEU A 340 -34.56 10.03 14.39
C LEU A 340 -34.17 9.67 15.83
N ARG A 341 -33.69 10.64 16.62
CA ARG A 341 -33.47 10.46 18.07
C ARG A 341 -34.78 10.23 18.82
N ALA A 342 -35.83 10.99 18.49
CA ALA A 342 -37.16 10.80 19.08
C ALA A 342 -37.75 9.42 18.73
N ALA A 343 -37.59 8.96 17.49
CA ALA A 343 -37.99 7.63 17.06
C ALA A 343 -37.27 6.54 17.86
N MET A 344 -35.95 6.67 18.03
CA MET A 344 -35.15 5.73 18.83
C MET A 344 -35.54 5.74 20.31
N ALA A 345 -35.84 6.91 20.89
CA ALA A 345 -36.24 7.03 22.29
C ALA A 345 -37.63 6.46 22.58
N ALA A 346 -38.53 6.48 21.59
CA ALA A 346 -39.87 5.92 21.70
C ALA A 346 -39.91 4.38 21.73
N ILE A 347 -38.83 3.69 21.35
CA ILE A 347 -38.74 2.23 21.32
C ILE A 347 -37.86 1.73 22.49
N PRO A 348 -38.35 0.88 23.39
CA PRO A 348 -37.53 0.28 24.46
C PRO A 348 -36.26 -0.44 23.96
N ALA A 349 -35.20 -0.43 24.77
CA ALA A 349 -33.94 -1.11 24.43
C ALA A 349 -34.12 -2.64 24.30
N GLY A 350 -33.41 -3.27 23.37
CA GLY A 350 -33.48 -4.72 23.13
C GLY A 350 -34.62 -5.18 22.22
N ARG A 351 -35.51 -4.28 21.77
CA ARG A 351 -36.43 -4.59 20.67
C ARG A 351 -35.71 -4.43 19.32
N THR A 352 -35.88 -5.41 18.43
CA THR A 352 -35.18 -5.47 17.14
C THR A 352 -35.60 -4.37 16.15
N ASP A 353 -36.82 -3.84 16.29
CA ASP A 353 -37.35 -2.70 15.50
C ASP A 353 -36.63 -1.37 15.79
N ARG A 354 -36.00 -1.24 16.98
CA ARG A 354 -35.17 -0.08 17.34
C ARG A 354 -33.93 0.07 16.44
N GLY A 355 -33.40 -1.05 15.92
CA GLY A 355 -32.20 -1.07 15.08
C GLY A 355 -32.34 -0.26 13.79
N ILE A 356 -33.54 -0.21 13.20
CA ILE A 356 -33.79 0.57 11.97
C ILE A 356 -33.68 2.08 12.26
N CYS A 357 -34.19 2.53 13.41
CA CYS A 357 -34.07 3.94 13.82
C CYS A 357 -32.61 4.32 14.09
N MET A 358 -31.87 3.45 14.78
CA MET A 358 -30.43 3.60 15.03
C MET A 358 -29.64 3.70 13.71
N ASN A 359 -29.95 2.83 12.76
CA ASN A 359 -29.33 2.82 11.45
C ASN A 359 -29.52 4.13 10.68
N ASN A 360 -30.76 4.64 10.66
CA ASN A 360 -31.09 5.88 9.97
C ASN A 360 -30.45 7.09 10.68
N LEU A 361 -30.42 7.09 12.01
CA LEU A 361 -29.72 8.10 12.81
C LEU A 361 -28.21 8.11 12.50
N GLY A 362 -27.57 6.94 12.45
CA GLY A 362 -26.16 6.82 12.09
C GLY A 362 -25.83 7.42 10.72
N ASN A 363 -26.66 7.15 9.70
CA ASN A 363 -26.48 7.73 8.36
C ASN A 363 -26.65 9.27 8.33
N ALA A 364 -27.61 9.80 9.09
CA ALA A 364 -27.81 11.24 9.21
C ALA A 364 -26.64 11.92 9.94
N LEU A 365 -26.10 11.30 10.99
CA LEU A 365 -24.92 11.77 11.71
C LEU A 365 -23.66 11.75 10.85
N VAL A 366 -23.43 10.69 10.08
CA VAL A 366 -22.34 10.65 9.07
C VAL A 366 -22.50 11.78 8.05
N THR A 367 -23.73 12.08 7.62
CA THR A 367 -23.99 13.20 6.70
C THR A 367 -23.69 14.55 7.33
N ARG A 368 -24.00 14.73 8.62
CA ARG A 368 -23.67 15.96 9.35
C ARG A 368 -22.16 16.11 9.52
N PHE A 369 -21.47 15.02 9.86
CA PHE A 369 -20.01 14.96 9.88
C PHE A 369 -19.40 15.43 8.55
N TRP A 370 -19.92 14.97 7.40
CA TRP A 370 -19.40 15.41 6.10
C TRP A 370 -19.55 16.92 5.83
N ARG A 371 -20.52 17.57 6.48
CA ARG A 371 -20.75 19.02 6.34
C ARG A 371 -19.96 19.86 7.33
N THR A 372 -19.94 19.45 8.59
CA THR A 372 -19.37 20.23 9.70
C THR A 372 -17.90 19.86 9.95
N GLY A 373 -17.51 18.62 9.66
CA GLY A 373 -16.22 18.04 10.02
C GLY A 373 -16.11 17.62 11.48
N GLU A 374 -17.16 17.75 12.28
CA GLU A 374 -17.16 17.46 13.72
C GLU A 374 -17.07 15.96 14.00
N THR A 375 -15.91 15.49 14.45
CA THR A 375 -15.63 14.06 14.65
C THR A 375 -16.56 13.39 15.68
N SER A 376 -17.13 14.15 16.62
CA SER A 376 -18.12 13.65 17.58
C SER A 376 -19.36 13.05 16.93
N ASP A 377 -19.78 13.57 15.77
CA ASP A 377 -20.92 13.03 15.02
C ASP A 377 -20.62 11.65 14.46
N LEU A 378 -19.39 11.46 13.98
CA LEU A 378 -18.95 10.18 13.43
C LEU A 378 -18.77 9.13 14.53
N ASP A 379 -18.26 9.54 15.69
CA ASP A 379 -18.17 8.66 16.86
C ASP A 379 -19.57 8.26 17.36
N GLU A 380 -20.52 9.19 17.44
CA GLU A 380 -21.93 8.88 17.78
C GLU A 380 -22.55 7.92 16.74
N ALA A 381 -22.30 8.13 15.45
CA ALA A 381 -22.80 7.24 14.40
C ALA A 381 -22.28 5.81 14.55
N ILE A 382 -20.98 5.65 14.86
CA ILE A 382 -20.35 4.35 15.09
C ILE A 382 -20.91 3.69 16.35
N ASP A 383 -21.11 4.45 17.43
CA ASP A 383 -21.65 3.91 18.68
C ASP A 383 -23.09 3.43 18.52
N VAL A 384 -23.93 4.21 17.85
CA VAL A 384 -25.31 3.84 17.52
C VAL A 384 -25.34 2.61 16.60
N ALA A 385 -24.46 2.55 15.59
CA ALA A 385 -24.37 1.38 14.70
C ALA A 385 -23.85 0.11 15.43
N ARG A 386 -22.88 0.24 16.33
CA ARG A 386 -22.42 -0.85 17.21
C ARG A 386 -23.53 -1.31 18.14
N GLN A 387 -24.33 -0.39 18.67
CA GLN A 387 -25.49 -0.74 19.49
C GLN A 387 -26.53 -1.52 18.68
N ALA A 388 -26.86 -1.09 17.46
CA ALA A 388 -27.76 -1.82 16.58
C ALA A 388 -27.28 -3.25 16.28
N VAL A 389 -25.97 -3.43 16.02
CA VAL A 389 -25.37 -4.76 15.82
C VAL A 389 -25.39 -5.60 17.10
N ARG A 390 -25.16 -5.01 18.29
CA ARG A 390 -25.19 -5.74 19.57
C ARG A 390 -26.59 -6.18 19.97
N GLU A 391 -27.60 -5.34 19.76
CA GLU A 391 -28.99 -5.63 20.14
C GLU A 391 -29.71 -6.55 19.13
N THR A 392 -29.11 -6.81 17.96
CA THR A 392 -29.71 -7.64 16.91
C THR A 392 -29.06 -9.03 16.87
N PRO A 393 -29.81 -10.14 17.13
CA PRO A 393 -29.27 -11.50 17.11
C PRO A 393 -28.63 -11.90 15.77
N ALA A 394 -27.65 -12.82 15.82
CA ALA A 394 -26.86 -13.26 14.66
C ALA A 394 -27.70 -13.76 13.47
N GLY A 395 -28.84 -14.43 13.73
CA GLY A 395 -29.74 -14.97 12.71
C GLY A 395 -30.83 -14.00 12.22
N HIS A 396 -30.87 -12.76 12.68
CA HIS A 396 -31.90 -11.79 12.31
C HIS A 396 -31.65 -11.21 10.91
N ALA A 397 -32.70 -11.12 10.08
CA ALA A 397 -32.59 -10.70 8.68
C ALA A 397 -31.93 -9.33 8.48
N ASP A 398 -32.20 -8.37 9.38
CA ASP A 398 -31.67 -7.01 9.28
C ASP A 398 -30.23 -6.85 9.81
N ARG A 399 -29.66 -7.87 10.48
CA ARG A 399 -28.31 -7.76 11.07
C ARG A 399 -27.26 -7.41 10.02
N ALA A 400 -27.35 -8.04 8.85
CA ALA A 400 -26.43 -7.81 7.75
C ALA A 400 -26.48 -6.36 7.21
N MET A 401 -27.62 -5.67 7.32
CA MET A 401 -27.71 -4.25 7.00
C MET A 401 -26.93 -3.41 8.02
N PHE A 402 -27.11 -3.67 9.32
CA PHE A 402 -26.42 -2.94 10.38
C PHE A 402 -24.91 -3.13 10.34
N LEU A 403 -24.45 -4.36 10.09
CA LEU A 403 -23.02 -4.68 9.89
C LEU A 403 -22.42 -3.90 8.71
N SER A 404 -23.12 -3.86 7.57
CA SER A 404 -22.63 -3.14 6.40
C SER A 404 -22.55 -1.63 6.63
N ASN A 405 -23.49 -1.06 7.37
CA ASN A 405 -23.52 0.38 7.65
C ASN A 405 -22.50 0.76 8.74
N LEU A 406 -22.28 -0.09 9.74
CA LEU A 406 -21.17 0.05 10.68
C LEU A 406 -19.81 0.01 9.96
N GLY A 407 -19.63 -0.95 9.04
CA GLY A 407 -18.42 -1.05 8.23
C GLY A 407 -18.17 0.20 7.40
N SER A 408 -19.22 0.78 6.79
CA SER A 408 -19.12 2.05 6.07
C SER A 408 -18.73 3.22 6.97
N ALA A 409 -19.33 3.36 8.17
CA ALA A 409 -19.00 4.44 9.09
C ALA A 409 -17.56 4.33 9.62
N LEU A 410 -17.09 3.12 9.91
CA LEU A 410 -15.69 2.85 10.30
C LEU A 410 -14.71 3.17 9.16
N GLN A 411 -15.05 2.84 7.92
CA GLN A 411 -14.25 3.23 6.77
C GLN A 411 -14.14 4.75 6.65
N VAL A 412 -15.23 5.50 6.86
CA VAL A 412 -15.21 6.97 6.88
C VAL A 412 -14.31 7.50 8.00
N ARG A 413 -14.32 6.87 9.19
CA ARG A 413 -13.41 7.27 10.27
C ARG A 413 -11.96 6.97 9.96
N PHE A 414 -11.68 5.83 9.33
CA PHE A 414 -10.35 5.51 8.81
C PHE A 414 -9.86 6.56 7.81
N GLU A 415 -10.68 6.94 6.83
CA GLU A 415 -10.31 7.94 5.81
C GLU A 415 -9.95 9.31 6.41
N ARG A 416 -10.38 9.58 7.65
CA ARG A 416 -10.18 10.86 8.34
C ARG A 416 -9.07 10.82 9.39
N THR A 417 -8.88 9.67 10.03
CA THR A 417 -7.92 9.51 11.14
C THR A 417 -6.68 8.71 10.77
N GLY A 418 -6.76 7.89 9.71
CA GLY A 418 -5.72 6.94 9.32
C GLY A 418 -5.57 5.74 10.27
N VAL A 419 -6.48 5.56 11.23
CA VAL A 419 -6.42 4.47 12.23
C VAL A 419 -6.74 3.14 11.56
N LEU A 420 -5.71 2.31 11.33
CA LEU A 420 -5.83 1.04 10.60
C LEU A 420 -6.82 0.06 11.26
N ASP A 421 -6.95 0.05 12.58
CA ASP A 421 -7.93 -0.78 13.31
C ASP A 421 -9.37 -0.56 12.84
N ASP A 422 -9.72 0.68 12.47
CA ASP A 422 -11.05 0.99 11.96
C ASP A 422 -11.28 0.37 10.58
N LEU A 423 -10.26 0.36 9.72
CA LEU A 423 -10.32 -0.25 8.40
C LEU A 423 -10.35 -1.77 8.47
N ASP A 424 -9.58 -2.36 9.39
CA ASP A 424 -9.61 -3.80 9.66
C ASP A 424 -10.98 -4.23 10.17
N THR A 425 -11.53 -3.50 11.15
CA THR A 425 -12.88 -3.73 11.66
C THR A 425 -13.93 -3.51 10.57
N ALA A 426 -13.78 -2.48 9.72
CA ALA A 426 -14.69 -2.23 8.60
C ALA A 426 -14.73 -3.42 7.62
N ALA A 427 -13.56 -3.94 7.21
CA ALA A 427 -13.47 -5.08 6.32
C ALA A 427 -14.12 -6.33 6.93
N ASP A 428 -13.92 -6.58 8.23
CA ASP A 428 -14.52 -7.73 8.92
C ASP A 428 -16.04 -7.60 9.04
N MET A 429 -16.56 -6.41 9.36
CA MET A 429 -18.01 -6.15 9.39
C MET A 429 -18.64 -6.32 8.00
N GLN A 430 -17.97 -5.88 6.93
CA GLN A 430 -18.48 -6.11 5.57
C GLN A 430 -18.45 -7.59 5.17
N ARG A 431 -17.41 -8.35 5.56
CA ARG A 431 -17.36 -9.81 5.36
C ARG A 431 -18.49 -10.52 6.11
N GLU A 432 -18.74 -10.16 7.38
CA GLU A 432 -19.84 -10.71 8.16
C GLU A 432 -21.19 -10.34 7.52
N ALA A 433 -21.36 -9.10 7.05
CA ALA A 433 -22.56 -8.68 6.34
C ALA A 433 -22.83 -9.53 5.08
N VAL A 434 -21.79 -9.80 4.28
CA VAL A 434 -21.90 -10.68 3.09
C VAL A 434 -22.29 -12.10 3.51
N ARG A 435 -21.65 -12.68 4.54
CA ARG A 435 -21.97 -14.04 5.03
C ARG A 435 -23.38 -14.16 5.60
N ALA A 436 -23.86 -13.11 6.26
CA ALA A 436 -25.21 -13.06 6.82
C ALA A 436 -26.30 -12.74 5.76
N THR A 437 -25.92 -12.57 4.49
CA THR A 437 -26.85 -12.34 3.38
C THR A 437 -27.21 -13.67 2.71
N PRO A 438 -28.50 -14.06 2.66
CA PRO A 438 -28.91 -15.23 1.88
C PRO A 438 -28.54 -15.09 0.40
N GLU A 439 -28.23 -16.21 -0.25
CA GLU A 439 -27.95 -16.24 -1.68
C GLU A 439 -29.20 -15.85 -2.49
N GLY A 440 -29.02 -14.99 -3.51
CA GLY A 440 -30.14 -14.44 -4.29
C GLY A 440 -30.85 -13.26 -3.61
N HIS A 441 -30.43 -12.84 -2.42
CA HIS A 441 -31.01 -11.68 -1.75
C HIS A 441 -30.71 -10.38 -2.55
N PRO A 442 -31.69 -9.48 -2.74
CA PRO A 442 -31.54 -8.27 -3.56
C PRO A 442 -30.36 -7.34 -3.15
N ASP A 443 -30.09 -7.25 -1.85
CA ASP A 443 -28.97 -6.47 -1.32
C ASP A 443 -27.60 -7.14 -1.44
N GLN A 444 -27.51 -8.40 -1.89
CA GLN A 444 -26.26 -9.13 -2.01
C GLN A 444 -25.24 -8.36 -2.86
N ALA A 445 -25.68 -7.84 -4.02
CA ALA A 445 -24.83 -7.04 -4.90
C ALA A 445 -24.32 -5.75 -4.24
N ARG A 446 -25.13 -5.11 -3.38
CA ARG A 446 -24.72 -3.91 -2.63
C ARG A 446 -23.67 -4.25 -1.56
N ARG A 447 -23.90 -5.31 -0.79
CA ARG A 447 -23.00 -5.73 0.30
C ARG A 447 -21.66 -6.24 -0.25
N LEU A 448 -21.68 -7.00 -1.34
CA LEU A 448 -20.46 -7.41 -2.06
C LEU A 448 -19.65 -6.22 -2.58
N ASN A 449 -20.32 -5.19 -3.12
CA ASN A 449 -19.65 -3.97 -3.56
C ASN A 449 -18.99 -3.19 -2.41
N ASN A 450 -19.67 -3.10 -1.26
CA ASN A 450 -19.14 -2.43 -0.07
C ASN A 450 -17.93 -3.19 0.50
N ALA A 451 -18.03 -4.53 0.59
CA ALA A 451 -16.92 -5.38 1.01
C ALA A 451 -15.70 -5.23 0.08
N GLY A 452 -15.91 -5.30 -1.23
CA GLY A 452 -14.81 -5.19 -2.18
C GLY A 452 -14.15 -3.80 -2.18
N THR A 453 -14.92 -2.73 -1.96
CA THR A 453 -14.34 -1.39 -1.79
C THR A 453 -13.48 -1.29 -0.53
N ALA A 454 -13.98 -1.76 0.62
CA ALA A 454 -13.22 -1.73 1.88
C ALA A 454 -11.92 -2.55 1.81
N LEU A 455 -11.98 -3.72 1.18
CA LEU A 455 -10.82 -4.60 0.98
C LEU A 455 -9.76 -4.00 0.03
N ARG A 456 -10.19 -3.30 -1.03
CA ARG A 456 -9.25 -2.55 -1.90
C ARG A 456 -8.52 -1.46 -1.12
N VAL A 457 -9.24 -0.67 -0.31
CA VAL A 457 -8.64 0.39 0.51
C VAL A 457 -7.69 -0.20 1.56
N ARG A 458 -8.06 -1.34 2.17
CA ARG A 458 -7.17 -2.09 3.08
C ARG A 458 -5.90 -2.57 2.38
N PHE A 459 -6.01 -3.11 1.17
CA PHE A 459 -4.85 -3.46 0.36
C PHE A 459 -3.96 -2.26 0.07
N GLU A 460 -4.54 -1.12 -0.32
CA GLU A 460 -3.77 0.09 -0.66
C GLU A 460 -2.91 0.56 0.51
N ARG A 461 -3.32 0.28 1.76
CA ARG A 461 -2.62 0.67 2.98
C ARG A 461 -1.70 -0.40 3.54
N THR A 462 -2.06 -1.68 3.44
CA THR A 462 -1.30 -2.80 4.03
C THR A 462 -0.39 -3.53 3.05
N GLY A 463 -0.70 -3.46 1.74
CA GLY A 463 -0.06 -4.25 0.69
C GLY A 463 -0.46 -5.73 0.66
N ALA A 464 -1.42 -6.16 1.49
CA ALA A 464 -1.84 -7.56 1.59
C ALA A 464 -2.58 -8.02 0.32
N LEU A 465 -1.87 -8.66 -0.61
CA LEU A 465 -2.40 -9.03 -1.94
C LEU A 465 -3.69 -9.88 -1.86
N GLY A 466 -3.85 -10.71 -0.81
CA GLY A 466 -5.06 -11.50 -0.58
C GLY A 466 -6.34 -10.65 -0.43
N ASP A 467 -6.25 -9.46 0.16
CA ASP A 467 -7.39 -8.54 0.27
C ASP A 467 -7.76 -7.97 -1.11
N LEU A 468 -6.78 -7.69 -1.98
CA LEU A 468 -7.05 -7.21 -3.34
C LEU A 468 -7.67 -8.30 -4.22
N GLU A 469 -7.22 -9.54 -4.08
CA GLU A 469 -7.82 -10.68 -4.78
C GLU A 469 -9.27 -10.92 -4.34
N GLU A 470 -9.54 -10.82 -3.04
CA GLU A 470 -10.91 -10.88 -2.51
C GLU A 470 -11.75 -9.69 -2.98
N ALA A 471 -11.20 -8.47 -2.98
CA ALA A 471 -11.89 -7.28 -3.47
C ALA A 471 -12.36 -7.42 -4.92
N VAL A 472 -11.49 -7.87 -5.82
CA VAL A 472 -11.83 -8.10 -7.23
C VAL A 472 -12.88 -9.19 -7.37
N ARG A 473 -12.79 -10.30 -6.61
CA ARG A 473 -13.83 -11.35 -6.62
C ARG A 473 -15.18 -10.80 -6.18
N SER A 474 -15.24 -10.13 -5.03
CA SER A 474 -16.49 -9.57 -4.50
C SER A 474 -17.12 -8.54 -5.43
N LEU A 475 -16.32 -7.64 -6.03
CA LEU A 475 -16.82 -6.65 -6.98
C LEU A 475 -17.31 -7.29 -8.29
N ARG A 476 -16.63 -8.33 -8.77
CA ARG A 476 -17.08 -9.08 -9.96
C ARG A 476 -18.40 -9.78 -9.71
N ASP A 477 -18.55 -10.42 -8.55
CA ASP A 477 -19.81 -11.06 -8.16
C ASP A 477 -20.93 -10.03 -7.92
N ALA A 478 -20.61 -8.84 -7.40
CA ALA A 478 -21.56 -7.74 -7.29
C ALA A 478 -22.12 -7.28 -8.63
N VAL A 479 -21.26 -7.13 -9.66
CA VAL A 479 -21.70 -6.77 -11.01
C VAL A 479 -22.56 -7.87 -11.62
N ARG A 480 -22.16 -9.15 -11.48
CA ARG A 480 -22.93 -10.31 -11.98
C ARG A 480 -24.30 -10.43 -11.33
N ALA A 481 -24.40 -10.18 -10.02
CA ALA A 481 -25.65 -10.24 -9.27
C ALA A 481 -26.59 -9.04 -9.53
N THR A 482 -26.21 -8.10 -10.42
CA THR A 482 -26.99 -6.91 -10.73
C THR A 482 -27.59 -7.02 -12.13
N ALA A 483 -28.91 -6.91 -12.28
CA ALA A 483 -29.57 -6.90 -13.60
C ALA A 483 -29.04 -5.79 -14.52
N ASP A 484 -29.03 -6.01 -15.83
CA ASP A 484 -28.46 -5.11 -16.84
C ASP A 484 -29.09 -3.70 -16.80
N ASN A 485 -30.41 -3.61 -16.57
CA ASN A 485 -31.17 -2.37 -16.49
C ASN A 485 -31.17 -1.70 -15.11
N HIS A 486 -30.51 -2.29 -14.11
CA HIS A 486 -30.55 -1.77 -12.75
C HIS A 486 -29.68 -0.51 -12.60
N PRO A 487 -30.20 0.61 -12.04
CA PRO A 487 -29.48 1.89 -11.95
C PRO A 487 -28.12 1.82 -11.25
N GLY A 488 -27.98 0.93 -10.27
CA GLY A 488 -26.73 0.71 -9.52
C GLY A 488 -25.64 -0.10 -10.24
N ARG A 489 -25.90 -0.68 -11.42
CA ARG A 489 -24.92 -1.53 -12.13
C ARG A 489 -23.69 -0.74 -12.55
N ALA A 490 -23.89 0.46 -13.07
CA ALA A 490 -22.82 1.30 -13.57
C ALA A 490 -21.85 1.74 -12.45
N GLY A 491 -22.35 2.01 -11.24
CA GLY A 491 -21.49 2.29 -10.08
C GLY A 491 -20.66 1.08 -9.65
N ARG A 492 -21.25 -0.12 -9.63
CA ARG A 492 -20.55 -1.37 -9.29
C ARG A 492 -19.47 -1.72 -10.33
N ALA A 493 -19.77 -1.53 -11.62
CA ALA A 493 -18.82 -1.72 -12.71
C ALA A 493 -17.62 -0.76 -12.61
N ASN A 494 -17.85 0.51 -12.27
CA ASN A 494 -16.78 1.47 -12.03
C ASN A 494 -15.85 1.05 -10.88
N ASN A 495 -16.41 0.56 -9.77
CA ASN A 495 -15.61 0.11 -8.63
C ASN A 495 -14.78 -1.14 -8.97
N LEU A 496 -15.35 -2.06 -9.75
CA LEU A 496 -14.61 -3.21 -10.29
C LEU A 496 -13.46 -2.78 -11.21
N ALA A 497 -13.71 -1.84 -12.13
CA ALA A 497 -12.68 -1.31 -13.03
C ALA A 497 -11.49 -0.72 -12.25
N SER A 498 -11.79 0.03 -11.19
CA SER A 498 -10.77 0.59 -10.29
C SER A 498 -9.96 -0.51 -9.57
N ALA A 499 -10.59 -1.52 -9.00
CA ALA A 499 -9.89 -2.61 -8.32
C ALA A 499 -9.01 -3.44 -9.27
N LEU A 500 -9.48 -3.67 -10.51
CA LEU A 500 -8.71 -4.35 -11.56
C LEU A 500 -7.48 -3.54 -11.96
N LEU A 501 -7.59 -2.21 -12.07
CA LEU A 501 -6.45 -1.35 -12.40
C LEU A 501 -5.37 -1.42 -11.32
N VAL A 502 -5.76 -1.33 -10.05
CA VAL A 502 -4.83 -1.47 -8.90
C VAL A 502 -4.13 -2.83 -8.90
N ARG A 503 -4.85 -3.91 -9.25
CA ARG A 503 -4.26 -5.24 -9.36
C ARG A 503 -3.32 -5.36 -10.56
N ALA A 504 -3.67 -4.77 -11.69
CA ALA A 504 -2.84 -4.74 -12.88
C ALA A 504 -1.51 -4.02 -12.64
N GLU A 505 -1.51 -2.91 -11.88
CA GLU A 505 -0.30 -2.17 -11.51
C GLU A 505 0.63 -2.99 -10.61
N ARG A 506 0.07 -3.81 -9.73
CA ARG A 506 0.83 -4.56 -8.71
C ARG A 506 1.35 -5.90 -9.22
N THR A 507 0.60 -6.55 -10.10
CA THR A 507 0.93 -7.90 -10.61
C THR A 507 1.49 -7.87 -12.04
N GLY A 508 1.36 -6.75 -12.75
CA GLY A 508 1.71 -6.65 -14.17
C GLY A 508 0.72 -7.36 -15.10
N ALA A 509 -0.41 -7.88 -14.60
CA ALA A 509 -1.39 -8.59 -15.41
C ALA A 509 -2.00 -7.68 -16.49
N ALA A 510 -1.71 -7.96 -17.76
CA ALA A 510 -2.22 -7.17 -18.88
C ALA A 510 -3.74 -7.33 -19.07
N GLY A 511 -4.27 -8.54 -18.86
CA GLY A 511 -5.71 -8.83 -19.00
C GLY A 511 -6.60 -8.04 -18.04
N ASP A 512 -6.08 -7.66 -16.87
CA ASP A 512 -6.82 -6.84 -15.90
C ASP A 512 -7.03 -5.41 -16.40
N VAL A 513 -6.09 -4.86 -17.17
CA VAL A 513 -6.23 -3.50 -17.75
C VAL A 513 -7.33 -3.49 -18.82
N ASP A 514 -7.37 -4.52 -19.67
CA ASP A 514 -8.42 -4.64 -20.68
C ASP A 514 -9.81 -4.84 -20.05
N GLU A 515 -9.90 -5.66 -19.00
CA GLU A 515 -11.13 -5.84 -18.24
C GLU A 515 -11.56 -4.55 -17.51
N ALA A 516 -10.61 -3.78 -16.95
CA ALA A 516 -10.88 -2.49 -16.34
C ALA A 516 -11.45 -1.48 -17.35
N ILE A 517 -10.88 -1.41 -18.56
CA ILE A 517 -11.38 -0.54 -19.64
C ILE A 517 -12.79 -0.97 -20.07
N ALA A 518 -13.04 -2.27 -20.21
CA ALA A 518 -14.36 -2.78 -20.58
C ALA A 518 -15.44 -2.39 -19.57
N PHE A 519 -15.19 -2.57 -18.27
CA PHE A 519 -16.13 -2.16 -17.22
C PHE A 519 -16.22 -0.64 -17.05
N GLY A 520 -15.14 0.11 -17.27
CA GLY A 520 -15.14 1.58 -17.30
C GLY A 520 -16.04 2.13 -18.42
N ARG A 521 -15.92 1.58 -19.64
CA ARG A 521 -16.79 1.94 -20.78
C ARG A 521 -18.25 1.59 -20.50
N LEU A 522 -18.53 0.41 -19.93
CA LEU A 522 -19.88 0.03 -19.52
C LEU A 522 -20.46 1.03 -18.51
N ALA A 523 -19.68 1.41 -17.50
CA ALA A 523 -20.11 2.36 -16.48
C ALA A 523 -20.42 3.73 -17.09
N VAL A 524 -19.55 4.27 -17.95
CA VAL A 524 -19.78 5.55 -18.63
C VAL A 524 -21.00 5.47 -19.55
N HIS A 525 -21.13 4.43 -20.38
CA HIS A 525 -22.24 4.30 -21.33
C HIS A 525 -23.61 4.23 -20.64
N ALA A 526 -23.69 3.53 -19.50
CA ALA A 526 -24.92 3.40 -18.73
C ALA A 526 -25.26 4.63 -17.85
N THR A 527 -24.46 5.70 -17.90
CA THR A 527 -24.65 6.90 -17.08
C THR A 527 -25.10 8.10 -17.93
N PRO A 528 -26.29 8.69 -17.72
CA PRO A 528 -26.73 9.88 -18.46
C PRO A 528 -25.78 11.08 -18.30
N ASP A 529 -25.70 11.96 -19.31
CA ASP A 529 -24.78 13.11 -19.34
C ASP A 529 -24.92 14.06 -18.15
N ALA A 530 -26.16 14.29 -17.69
CA ALA A 530 -26.45 15.18 -16.56
C ALA A 530 -26.24 14.52 -15.18
N HIS A 531 -25.82 13.25 -15.12
CA HIS A 531 -25.69 12.53 -13.85
C HIS A 531 -24.42 12.99 -13.08
N PRO A 532 -24.51 13.31 -11.77
CA PRO A 532 -23.39 13.79 -10.97
C PRO A 532 -22.14 12.89 -11.02
N ASP A 533 -22.32 11.57 -10.95
CA ASP A 533 -21.20 10.61 -10.96
C ASP A 533 -20.49 10.43 -12.32
N ARG A 534 -21.02 10.98 -13.41
CA ARG A 534 -20.48 10.71 -14.75
C ARG A 534 -19.03 11.19 -14.88
N ALA A 535 -18.71 12.34 -14.31
CA ALA A 535 -17.35 12.90 -14.32
C ALA A 535 -16.33 11.95 -13.67
N GLY A 536 -16.69 11.33 -12.53
CA GLY A 536 -15.82 10.37 -11.84
C GLY A 536 -15.60 9.08 -12.63
N ARG A 537 -16.66 8.57 -13.29
CA ARG A 537 -16.59 7.37 -14.14
C ARG A 537 -15.71 7.61 -15.38
N LEU A 538 -15.83 8.79 -15.98
CA LEU A 538 -14.98 9.23 -17.10
C LEU A 538 -13.50 9.35 -16.68
N GLY A 539 -13.23 9.92 -15.50
CA GLY A 539 -11.86 10.02 -14.97
C GLY A 539 -11.20 8.65 -14.75
N ASN A 540 -11.93 7.69 -14.18
CA ASN A 540 -11.43 6.33 -13.97
C ASN A 540 -11.17 5.59 -15.29
N LEU A 541 -12.05 5.74 -16.28
CA LEU A 541 -11.83 5.21 -17.63
C LEU A 541 -10.58 5.82 -18.27
N GLY A 542 -10.41 7.14 -18.19
CA GLY A 542 -9.24 7.85 -18.69
C GLY A 542 -7.93 7.35 -18.06
N GLY A 543 -7.92 7.10 -16.75
CA GLY A 543 -6.77 6.51 -16.05
C GLY A 543 -6.42 5.11 -16.55
N ALA A 544 -7.41 4.23 -16.73
CA ALA A 544 -7.18 2.87 -17.25
C ALA A 544 -6.63 2.86 -18.68
N LEU A 545 -7.15 3.75 -19.54
CA LEU A 545 -6.66 3.94 -20.91
C LEU A 545 -5.22 4.47 -20.94
N LEU A 546 -4.86 5.41 -20.07
CA LEU A 546 -3.50 5.93 -19.94
C LEU A 546 -2.50 4.82 -19.51
N VAL A 547 -2.90 3.95 -18.57
CA VAL A 547 -2.07 2.81 -18.16
C VAL A 547 -1.86 1.83 -19.31
N ARG A 548 -2.90 1.56 -20.13
CA ARG A 548 -2.72 0.71 -21.32
C ARG A 548 -1.82 1.37 -22.35
N PHE A 549 -2.01 2.66 -22.64
CA PHE A 549 -1.13 3.42 -23.52
C PHE A 549 0.33 3.35 -23.08
N GLY A 550 0.63 3.51 -21.79
CA GLY A 550 2.00 3.40 -21.27
C GLY A 550 2.63 2.01 -21.50
N ARG A 551 1.83 0.95 -21.64
CA ARG A 551 2.31 -0.42 -21.91
C ARG A 551 2.41 -0.75 -23.40
N THR A 552 1.47 -0.25 -24.21
CA THR A 552 1.32 -0.67 -25.62
C THR A 552 1.71 0.40 -26.63
N GLY A 553 1.79 1.67 -26.22
CA GLY A 553 1.97 2.82 -27.10
C GLY A 553 0.76 3.11 -28.02
N THR A 554 -0.42 2.55 -27.74
CA THR A 554 -1.59 2.67 -28.62
C THR A 554 -2.18 4.08 -28.58
N ALA A 555 -1.93 4.88 -29.62
CA ALA A 555 -2.36 6.28 -29.69
C ALA A 555 -3.88 6.49 -29.53
N ALA A 556 -4.71 5.56 -30.03
CA ALA A 556 -6.16 5.62 -29.89
C ALA A 556 -6.62 5.60 -28.42
N ASP A 557 -5.90 4.90 -27.53
CA ASP A 557 -6.23 4.87 -26.10
C ASP A 557 -5.95 6.21 -25.44
N LEU A 558 -4.86 6.87 -25.83
CA LEU A 558 -4.51 8.20 -25.33
C LEU A 558 -5.49 9.27 -25.84
N GLU A 559 -5.95 9.16 -27.08
CA GLU A 559 -7.01 10.04 -27.62
C GLU A 559 -8.32 9.89 -26.85
N GLU A 560 -8.76 8.65 -26.61
CA GLU A 560 -9.96 8.36 -25.82
C GLU A 560 -9.80 8.83 -24.37
N ALA A 561 -8.63 8.66 -23.76
CA ALA A 561 -8.34 9.15 -22.41
C ALA A 561 -8.47 10.67 -22.31
N VAL A 562 -7.87 11.42 -23.26
CA VAL A 562 -7.98 12.88 -23.31
C VAL A 562 -9.42 13.32 -23.51
N ASP A 563 -10.19 12.65 -24.38
CA ASP A 563 -11.60 13.00 -24.61
C ASP A 563 -12.46 12.75 -23.37
N ALA A 564 -12.32 11.58 -22.73
CA ALA A 564 -13.00 11.26 -21.48
C ALA A 564 -12.69 12.29 -20.39
N GLN A 565 -11.43 12.70 -20.27
CA GLN A 565 -11.01 13.66 -19.26
C GLN A 565 -11.49 15.09 -19.56
N ARG A 566 -11.56 15.50 -20.83
CA ARG A 566 -12.20 16.76 -21.24
C ARG A 566 -13.70 16.77 -20.92
N GLN A 567 -14.40 15.66 -21.15
CA GLN A 567 -15.81 15.51 -20.78
C GLN A 567 -15.99 15.59 -19.26
N ALA A 568 -15.13 14.95 -18.46
CA ALA A 568 -15.16 15.04 -16.99
C ALA A 568 -14.98 16.48 -16.48
N VAL A 569 -14.03 17.23 -17.06
CA VAL A 569 -13.83 18.66 -16.74
C VAL A 569 -15.05 19.49 -17.15
N ARG A 570 -15.67 19.25 -18.31
CA ARG A 570 -16.89 19.99 -18.74
C ARG A 570 -18.09 19.71 -17.85
N ALA A 571 -18.25 18.47 -17.40
CA ALA A 571 -19.36 18.06 -16.54
C ALA A 571 -19.25 18.57 -15.09
N THR A 572 -18.08 19.07 -14.68
CA THR A 572 -17.81 19.48 -13.30
C THR A 572 -17.80 21.01 -13.18
N PRO A 573 -18.71 21.67 -12.43
CA PRO A 573 -18.75 23.13 -12.31
C PRO A 573 -17.47 23.77 -11.75
N VAL A 574 -17.21 25.03 -12.13
CA VAL A 574 -16.11 25.83 -11.56
C VAL A 574 -16.35 26.02 -10.06
N GLY A 575 -15.36 25.66 -9.23
CA GLY A 575 -15.46 25.68 -7.76
C GLY A 575 -15.84 24.34 -7.12
N HIS A 576 -16.15 23.31 -7.90
CA HIS A 576 -16.34 21.95 -7.37
C HIS A 576 -15.00 21.37 -6.87
N PRO A 577 -14.93 20.73 -5.68
CA PRO A 577 -13.68 20.22 -5.11
C PRO A 577 -12.89 19.28 -6.04
N ASP A 578 -13.59 18.39 -6.74
CA ASP A 578 -12.93 17.39 -7.60
C ASP A 578 -12.49 17.93 -8.97
N ARG A 579 -12.86 19.18 -9.31
CA ARG A 579 -12.50 19.77 -10.61
C ARG A 579 -10.98 19.88 -10.77
N ALA A 580 -10.26 20.20 -9.70
CA ALA A 580 -8.80 20.33 -9.71
C ALA A 580 -8.11 19.00 -10.08
N MET A 581 -8.62 17.87 -9.56
CA MET A 581 -8.12 16.54 -9.87
C MET A 581 -8.34 16.18 -11.35
N TYR A 582 -9.51 16.50 -11.90
CA TYR A 582 -9.79 16.26 -13.31
C TYR A 582 -8.96 17.13 -14.25
N LEU A 583 -8.69 18.38 -13.86
CA LEU A 583 -7.79 19.28 -14.60
C LEU A 583 -6.34 18.79 -14.56
N ASN A 584 -5.88 18.32 -13.40
CA ASN A 584 -4.55 17.72 -13.26
C ASN A 584 -4.38 16.49 -14.17
N SER A 585 -5.36 15.60 -14.17
CA SER A 585 -5.34 14.39 -15.00
C SER A 585 -5.37 14.74 -16.50
N LEU A 586 -6.12 15.78 -16.88
CA LEU A 586 -6.12 16.30 -18.25
C LEU A 586 -4.74 16.81 -18.64
N GLY A 587 -4.07 17.56 -17.75
CA GLY A 587 -2.72 18.08 -17.96
C GLY A 587 -1.71 16.97 -18.24
N MET A 588 -1.71 15.90 -17.43
CA MET A 588 -0.83 14.75 -17.64
C MET A 588 -1.07 14.04 -18.97
N MET A 589 -2.35 13.82 -19.35
CA MET A 589 -2.69 13.15 -20.61
C MET A 589 -2.35 14.00 -21.84
N LEU A 590 -2.52 15.32 -21.76
CA LEU A 590 -2.11 16.25 -22.82
C LEU A 590 -0.59 16.31 -22.95
N GLN A 591 0.15 16.29 -21.83
CA GLN A 591 1.61 16.20 -21.86
C GLN A 591 2.08 14.89 -22.53
N ALA A 592 1.51 13.75 -22.14
CA ALA A 592 1.83 12.45 -22.76
C ALA A 592 1.53 12.45 -24.28
N ARG A 593 0.45 13.11 -24.71
CA ARG A 593 0.11 13.22 -26.14
C ARG A 593 1.05 14.16 -26.89
N ALA A 594 1.48 15.24 -26.25
CA ALA A 594 2.50 16.12 -26.81
C ALA A 594 3.85 15.41 -26.96
N GLU A 595 4.22 14.54 -26.02
CA GLU A 595 5.43 13.73 -26.11
C GLU A 595 5.36 12.74 -27.28
N SER A 596 4.19 12.13 -27.55
CA SER A 596 4.02 11.20 -28.67
C SER A 596 3.87 11.87 -30.04
N THR A 597 3.31 13.08 -30.10
CA THR A 597 2.97 13.76 -31.38
C THR A 597 3.88 14.95 -31.72
N GLY A 598 4.60 15.49 -30.73
CA GLY A 598 5.36 16.73 -30.85
C GLY A 598 4.49 18.00 -30.88
N ALA A 599 3.18 17.91 -30.64
CA ALA A 599 2.27 19.05 -30.73
C ALA A 599 2.44 20.03 -29.56
N VAL A 600 2.99 21.23 -29.84
CA VAL A 600 3.14 22.30 -28.84
C VAL A 600 1.80 22.78 -28.29
N ALA A 601 0.73 22.77 -29.09
CA ALA A 601 -0.62 23.13 -28.65
C ALA A 601 -1.16 22.23 -27.52
N ASP A 602 -0.70 20.96 -27.44
CA ASP A 602 -1.04 20.08 -26.33
C ASP A 602 -0.24 20.42 -25.06
N LEU A 603 1.00 20.91 -25.17
CA LEU A 603 1.76 21.43 -24.03
C LEU A 603 1.13 22.72 -23.49
N ASP A 604 0.64 23.60 -24.36
CA ASP A 604 -0.11 24.79 -23.95
C ASP A 604 -1.38 24.40 -23.17
N GLY A 605 -2.14 23.45 -23.71
CA GLY A 605 -3.30 22.89 -23.01
C GLY A 605 -2.94 22.20 -21.69
N ALA A 606 -1.79 21.53 -21.61
CA ALA A 606 -1.32 20.87 -20.40
C ALA A 606 -0.97 21.88 -19.29
N VAL A 607 -0.24 22.96 -19.65
CA VAL A 607 0.10 24.06 -18.74
C VAL A 607 -1.17 24.77 -18.25
N ASP A 608 -2.11 25.07 -19.15
CA ASP A 608 -3.37 25.73 -18.78
C ASP A 608 -4.21 24.88 -17.82
N ALA A 609 -4.31 23.57 -18.08
CA ALA A 609 -5.03 22.65 -17.20
C ALA A 609 -4.35 22.54 -15.82
N ALA A 610 -3.02 22.43 -15.79
CA ALA A 610 -2.25 22.36 -14.54
C ALA A 610 -2.32 23.66 -13.72
N ARG A 611 -2.27 24.84 -14.37
CA ARG A 611 -2.46 26.14 -13.70
C ARG A 611 -3.84 26.25 -13.08
N GLN A 612 -4.89 25.86 -13.81
CA GLN A 612 -6.25 25.85 -13.27
C GLN A 612 -6.40 24.85 -12.12
N ALA A 613 -5.73 23.70 -12.15
CA ALA A 613 -5.71 22.75 -11.04
C ALA A 613 -5.08 23.35 -9.78
N VAL A 614 -3.94 24.04 -9.90
CA VAL A 614 -3.29 24.75 -8.79
C VAL A 614 -4.21 25.84 -8.23
N GLN A 615 -4.81 26.67 -9.10
CA GLN A 615 -5.70 27.76 -8.67
C GLN A 615 -6.98 27.26 -7.98
N ALA A 616 -7.52 26.12 -8.42
CA ALA A 616 -8.72 25.53 -7.84
C ALA A 616 -8.44 24.78 -6.51
N THR A 617 -7.18 24.64 -6.10
CA THR A 617 -6.79 23.85 -4.94
C THR A 617 -6.46 24.74 -3.74
N PRO A 618 -7.15 24.61 -2.58
CA PRO A 618 -6.85 25.40 -1.39
C PRO A 618 -5.44 25.17 -0.81
N ALA A 619 -4.86 26.20 -0.18
CA ALA A 619 -3.49 26.20 0.36
C ALA A 619 -3.17 25.06 1.36
N GLY A 620 -4.17 24.48 2.04
CA GLY A 620 -4.01 23.35 2.97
C GLY A 620 -4.31 21.97 2.38
N HIS A 621 -4.64 21.87 1.09
CA HIS A 621 -5.07 20.62 0.47
C HIS A 621 -3.88 19.69 0.18
N PRO A 622 -3.95 18.38 0.51
CA PRO A 622 -2.85 17.42 0.29
C PRO A 622 -2.38 17.34 -1.16
N GLY A 623 -3.29 17.50 -2.11
CA GLY A 623 -3.00 17.44 -3.55
C GLY A 623 -2.30 18.68 -4.12
N LEU A 624 -2.22 19.80 -3.38
CA LEU A 624 -1.68 21.05 -3.92
C LEU A 624 -0.21 20.90 -4.34
N ALA A 625 0.57 20.14 -3.59
CA ALA A 625 1.97 19.90 -3.92
C ALA A 625 2.13 19.08 -5.20
N MET A 626 1.26 18.09 -5.42
CA MET A 626 1.23 17.30 -6.64
C MET A 626 0.82 18.14 -7.86
N HIS A 627 -0.15 19.04 -7.70
CA HIS A 627 -0.56 19.95 -8.78
C HIS A 627 0.56 20.93 -9.16
N HIS A 628 1.29 21.45 -8.17
CA HIS A 628 2.49 22.26 -8.41
C HIS A 628 3.62 21.47 -9.10
N HIS A 629 3.83 20.21 -8.74
CA HIS A 629 4.79 19.34 -9.43
C HIS A 629 4.41 19.12 -10.89
N ASN A 630 3.15 18.78 -11.17
CA ASN A 630 2.68 18.51 -12.53
C ASN A 630 2.65 19.79 -13.39
N LEU A 631 2.38 20.96 -12.79
CA LEU A 631 2.56 22.26 -13.45
C LEU A 631 4.02 22.49 -13.82
N GLY A 632 4.95 22.24 -12.89
CA GLY A 632 6.38 22.32 -13.17
C GLY A 632 6.81 21.39 -14.32
N SER A 633 6.28 20.16 -14.36
CA SER A 633 6.54 19.18 -15.42
C SER A 633 6.05 19.67 -16.79
N ALA A 634 4.81 20.16 -16.87
CA ALA A 634 4.25 20.67 -18.12
C ALA A 634 5.03 21.89 -18.64
N LEU A 635 5.41 22.81 -17.75
CA LEU A 635 6.22 23.98 -18.08
C LEU A 635 7.64 23.59 -18.53
N GLN A 636 8.26 22.61 -17.87
CA GLN A 636 9.57 22.09 -18.26
C GLN A 636 9.51 21.42 -19.64
N ALA A 637 8.48 20.61 -19.91
CA ALA A 637 8.28 19.98 -21.21
C ALA A 637 8.07 21.03 -22.32
N ARG A 638 7.33 22.11 -22.02
CA ARG A 638 7.16 23.24 -22.95
C ARG A 638 8.48 23.99 -23.18
N PHE A 639 9.24 24.29 -22.11
CA PHE A 639 10.57 24.91 -22.21
C PHE A 639 11.52 24.07 -23.09
N GLN A 640 11.57 22.75 -22.92
CA GLN A 640 12.41 21.87 -23.73
C GLN A 640 12.06 21.91 -25.24
N ARG A 641 10.82 22.29 -25.59
CA ARG A 641 10.37 22.42 -26.98
C ARG A 641 10.47 23.84 -27.54
N THR A 642 10.30 24.87 -26.71
CA THR A 642 10.21 26.27 -27.15
C THR A 642 11.44 27.11 -26.81
N GLY A 643 12.21 26.73 -25.80
CA GLY A 643 13.31 27.52 -25.23
C GLY A 643 12.88 28.74 -24.42
N ALA A 644 11.59 28.89 -24.11
CA ALA A 644 11.07 30.07 -23.40
C ALA A 644 11.55 30.11 -21.93
N LEU A 645 12.41 31.08 -21.59
CA LEU A 645 12.97 31.22 -20.25
C LEU A 645 11.91 31.50 -19.16
N GLU A 646 10.80 32.13 -19.52
CA GLU A 646 9.67 32.36 -18.60
C GLU A 646 9.07 31.03 -18.11
N ASP A 647 8.99 30.02 -19.00
CA ASP A 647 8.50 28.68 -18.64
C ASP A 647 9.47 27.96 -17.69
N ARG A 648 10.78 28.16 -17.88
CA ARG A 648 11.82 27.64 -16.98
C ARG A 648 11.65 28.23 -15.58
N ASP A 649 11.51 29.55 -15.48
CA ASP A 649 11.43 30.25 -14.20
C ASP A 649 10.16 29.87 -13.43
N GLU A 650 9.04 29.76 -14.14
CA GLU A 650 7.78 29.32 -13.54
C GLU A 650 7.81 27.82 -13.18
N ALA A 651 8.52 26.97 -13.94
CA ALA A 651 8.72 25.57 -13.59
C ALA A 651 9.51 25.43 -12.28
N VAL A 652 10.63 26.14 -12.14
CA VAL A 652 11.45 26.14 -10.91
C VAL A 652 10.65 26.67 -9.71
N SER A 653 9.89 27.75 -9.90
CA SER A 653 9.00 28.30 -8.87
C SER A 653 7.92 27.30 -8.45
N SER A 654 7.28 26.64 -9.41
CA SER A 654 6.24 25.63 -9.16
C SER A 654 6.79 24.41 -8.42
N TYR A 655 7.95 23.91 -8.83
CA TYR A 655 8.65 22.86 -8.12
C TYR A 655 9.04 23.29 -6.69
N THR A 656 9.58 24.49 -6.51
CA THR A 656 9.95 25.00 -5.18
C THR A 656 8.74 25.09 -4.23
N ARG A 657 7.58 25.52 -4.74
CA ARG A 657 6.32 25.52 -3.98
C ARG A 657 5.84 24.12 -3.65
N ALA A 658 5.94 23.16 -4.57
CA ALA A 658 5.63 21.75 -4.29
C ALA A 658 6.51 21.18 -3.16
N ALA A 659 7.80 21.50 -3.16
CA ALA A 659 8.73 21.10 -2.10
C ALA A 659 8.41 21.76 -0.75
N GLY A 660 8.05 23.04 -0.75
CA GLY A 660 7.66 23.77 0.46
C GLY A 660 6.37 23.23 1.12
N ILE A 661 5.42 22.73 0.33
CA ILE A 661 4.12 22.22 0.81
C ILE A 661 4.23 20.79 1.36
N THR A 662 4.99 19.91 0.70
CA THR A 662 5.07 18.48 1.10
C THR A 662 5.80 18.26 2.42
N GLY A 663 6.68 19.18 2.83
CA GLY A 663 7.60 18.93 3.92
C GLY A 663 8.58 17.78 3.56
N ALA A 664 9.68 17.71 4.29
CA ALA A 664 10.90 17.07 3.84
C ALA A 664 10.98 15.53 3.89
N THR A 665 9.86 14.81 3.72
CA THR A 665 9.83 13.36 3.95
C THR A 665 9.20 12.54 2.83
N ASP A 666 8.79 13.16 1.71
CA ASP A 666 8.03 12.47 0.67
C ASP A 666 8.86 12.19 -0.59
N VAL A 667 8.58 11.07 -1.28
CA VAL A 667 9.20 10.69 -2.57
C VAL A 667 8.99 11.79 -3.62
N THR A 668 7.89 12.52 -3.50
CA THR A 668 7.54 13.71 -4.27
C THR A 668 8.57 14.83 -4.14
N THR A 669 9.15 15.06 -2.94
CA THR A 669 10.16 16.10 -2.71
C THR A 669 11.49 15.76 -3.41
N ALA A 670 11.86 14.48 -3.48
CA ALA A 670 13.04 14.03 -4.23
C ALA A 670 12.87 14.25 -5.75
N ASN A 671 11.72 13.86 -6.32
CA ASN A 671 11.39 14.07 -7.73
C ASN A 671 11.31 15.56 -8.10
N VAL A 672 10.74 16.38 -7.22
CA VAL A 672 10.66 17.84 -7.37
C VAL A 672 12.05 18.50 -7.32
N THR A 673 12.93 18.05 -6.43
CA THR A 673 14.30 18.60 -6.32
C THR A 673 15.16 18.18 -7.51
N THR A 674 15.06 16.92 -7.96
CA THR A 674 15.70 16.47 -9.20
C THR A 674 15.19 17.27 -10.40
N ALA A 675 13.90 17.60 -10.46
CA ALA A 675 13.36 18.43 -11.52
C ALA A 675 13.86 19.88 -11.47
N ILE A 676 14.06 20.47 -10.27
CA ILE A 676 14.71 21.79 -10.10
C ILE A 676 16.14 21.74 -10.62
N VAL A 677 16.92 20.74 -10.21
CA VAL A 677 18.33 20.57 -10.61
C VAL A 677 18.46 20.32 -12.12
N THR A 678 17.63 19.46 -12.70
CA THR A 678 17.61 19.20 -14.14
C THR A 678 17.20 20.44 -14.92
N THR A 679 16.16 21.17 -14.50
CA THR A 679 15.67 22.38 -15.17
C THR A 679 16.67 23.54 -15.08
N ALA A 680 17.36 23.66 -13.94
CA ALA A 680 18.44 24.64 -13.75
C ALA A 680 19.74 24.26 -14.51
N GLY A 681 20.04 22.97 -14.61
CA GLY A 681 21.24 22.42 -15.26
C GLY A 681 21.19 22.32 -16.79
N VAL A 682 20.03 22.44 -17.45
CA VAL A 682 19.94 22.41 -18.93
C VAL A 682 20.79 23.51 -19.60
N THR A 683 21.13 24.58 -18.88
CA THR A 683 22.00 25.66 -19.39
C THR A 683 23.47 25.26 -19.54
N THR A 684 24.00 24.33 -18.73
CA THR A 684 25.43 23.94 -18.80
C THR A 684 25.73 22.97 -19.95
N ALA A 685 24.74 22.23 -20.44
CA ALA A 685 24.89 21.31 -21.57
C ALA A 685 24.46 21.92 -22.92
N GLY A 686 23.70 23.02 -22.92
CA GLY A 686 23.07 23.59 -24.12
C GLY A 686 23.68 24.88 -24.68
N ALA A 687 24.60 25.54 -23.98
CA ALA A 687 25.20 26.80 -24.40
C ALA A 687 26.53 26.60 -25.15
N THR A 688 26.50 25.82 -26.22
CA THR A 688 27.47 25.98 -27.32
C THR A 688 26.67 26.29 -28.57
N ASP A 689 26.65 27.56 -28.96
CA ASP A 689 26.23 27.96 -30.29
C ASP A 689 27.29 27.51 -31.32
N ALA A 690 26.85 27.37 -32.58
CA ALA A 690 27.64 26.82 -33.69
C ALA A 690 28.92 27.62 -34.06
N THR A 691 29.29 28.62 -33.25
CA THR A 691 30.42 29.53 -33.47
C THR A 691 31.43 29.60 -32.32
N GLY A 692 31.26 28.81 -31.24
CA GLY A 692 32.32 28.59 -30.25
C GLY A 692 32.81 29.85 -29.51
N THR A 693 31.91 30.77 -29.15
CA THR A 693 32.28 31.94 -28.33
C THR A 693 31.37 32.06 -27.11
N THR A 694 31.94 31.95 -25.91
CA THR A 694 31.22 32.10 -24.63
C THR A 694 30.84 33.57 -24.37
N ALA A 695 29.55 33.88 -24.24
CA ALA A 695 29.06 35.21 -23.87
C ALA A 695 29.29 35.48 -22.37
N ALA A 696 30.45 36.03 -22.01
CA ALA A 696 30.91 36.23 -20.63
C ALA A 696 30.45 37.53 -19.95
N GLY A 697 29.33 38.14 -20.35
CA GLY A 697 29.03 39.54 -19.96
C GLY A 697 27.69 39.83 -19.26
N ALA A 698 26.71 38.92 -19.28
CA ALA A 698 25.35 39.19 -18.79
C ALA A 698 24.88 38.24 -17.65
N THR A 699 25.75 37.34 -17.20
CA THR A 699 25.43 36.21 -16.31
C THR A 699 25.62 36.51 -14.81
N ASP A 700 26.32 37.58 -14.44
CA ASP A 700 26.84 37.71 -13.07
C ASP A 700 25.79 38.13 -12.03
N ALA A 701 24.80 38.95 -12.40
CA ALA A 701 23.77 39.40 -11.45
C ALA A 701 22.67 38.34 -11.25
N ALA A 702 22.21 37.71 -12.35
CA ALA A 702 21.19 36.65 -12.31
C ALA A 702 21.75 35.35 -11.69
N GLY A 703 22.99 34.98 -12.02
CA GLY A 703 23.67 33.83 -11.42
C GLY A 703 23.88 33.96 -9.90
N SER A 704 24.07 35.18 -9.37
CA SER A 704 24.22 35.40 -7.92
C SER A 704 22.91 35.25 -7.14
N ALA A 705 21.77 35.67 -7.73
CA ALA A 705 20.45 35.50 -7.11
C ALA A 705 19.98 34.05 -7.17
N ASP A 706 20.27 33.35 -8.27
CA ASP A 706 19.98 31.93 -8.47
C ASP A 706 20.84 31.04 -7.55
N ALA A 707 22.13 31.37 -7.37
CA ALA A 707 23.02 30.70 -6.42
C ALA A 707 22.56 30.89 -4.97
N ALA A 708 22.08 32.09 -4.61
CA ALA A 708 21.55 32.36 -3.27
C ALA A 708 20.28 31.53 -2.96
N GLY A 709 19.34 31.44 -3.91
CA GLY A 709 18.12 30.64 -3.73
C GLY A 709 18.36 29.13 -3.64
N VAL A 710 19.33 28.61 -4.41
CA VAL A 710 19.74 27.20 -4.33
C VAL A 710 20.58 26.92 -3.07
N ALA A 711 21.43 27.87 -2.64
CA ALA A 711 22.20 27.80 -1.40
C ALA A 711 21.31 27.84 -0.14
N ASP A 712 20.20 28.60 -0.18
CA ASP A 712 19.20 28.59 0.89
C ASP A 712 18.64 27.18 1.11
N VAL A 713 18.33 26.44 0.04
CA VAL A 713 17.85 25.04 0.11
C VAL A 713 18.89 24.10 0.72
N ALA A 714 20.19 24.29 0.44
CA ALA A 714 21.27 23.53 1.07
C ALA A 714 21.34 23.77 2.61
N GLY A 715 20.95 24.97 3.06
CA GLY A 715 20.88 25.39 4.45
C GLY A 715 19.60 24.98 5.21
N VAL A 716 18.53 24.57 4.52
CA VAL A 716 17.27 24.14 5.16
C VAL A 716 17.47 22.83 5.91
N LEU A 717 17.64 22.92 7.24
CA LEU A 717 17.86 21.76 8.11
C LEU A 717 16.72 20.73 8.07
N SER A 718 15.51 21.12 7.67
CA SER A 718 14.41 20.18 7.49
C SER A 718 14.59 19.31 6.26
N ALA A 719 15.26 19.77 5.19
CA ALA A 719 15.43 19.01 3.94
C ALA A 719 16.28 17.75 4.12
N ALA A 720 15.99 16.70 3.35
CA ALA A 720 16.76 15.46 3.39
C ALA A 720 18.25 15.72 3.09
N PRO A 721 19.21 15.06 3.76
CA PRO A 721 20.63 15.28 3.52
C PRO A 721 21.04 15.12 2.05
N SER A 722 20.45 14.18 1.31
CA SER A 722 20.73 13.98 -0.13
C SER A 722 20.29 15.17 -0.99
N VAL A 723 19.13 15.74 -0.67
CA VAL A 723 18.61 16.95 -1.31
C VAL A 723 19.50 18.15 -1.02
N ARG A 724 20.00 18.28 0.21
CA ARG A 724 20.91 19.35 0.60
C ARG A 724 22.28 19.23 -0.09
N ILE A 725 22.77 18.01 -0.28
CA ILE A 725 24.00 17.75 -1.05
C ILE A 725 23.81 18.16 -2.51
N LEU A 726 22.72 17.72 -3.16
CA LEU A 726 22.45 18.05 -4.56
C LEU A 726 22.25 19.56 -4.77
N ALA A 727 21.56 20.23 -3.83
CA ALA A 727 21.43 21.68 -3.84
C ALA A 727 22.79 22.37 -3.67
N ALA A 728 23.63 21.89 -2.75
CA ALA A 728 24.99 22.41 -2.59
C ALA A 728 25.86 22.20 -3.84
N GLN A 729 25.72 21.08 -4.54
CA GLN A 729 26.41 20.83 -5.82
C GLN A 729 25.96 21.80 -6.90
N ALA A 730 24.65 21.96 -7.09
CA ALA A 730 24.11 22.89 -8.07
C ALA A 730 24.50 24.35 -7.76
N GLY A 731 24.41 24.76 -6.49
CA GLY A 731 24.85 26.08 -6.05
C GLY A 731 26.35 26.31 -6.27
N ALA A 732 27.18 25.32 -5.94
CA ALA A 732 28.63 25.39 -6.18
C ALA A 732 28.96 25.51 -7.66
N SER A 733 28.30 24.73 -8.55
CA SER A 733 28.52 24.84 -9.99
C SER A 733 28.17 26.22 -10.55
N LEU A 734 27.14 26.89 -10.01
CA LEU A 734 26.73 28.22 -10.45
C LEU A 734 27.69 29.34 -10.04
N CYS A 735 28.38 29.19 -8.89
CA CYS A 735 29.32 30.21 -8.38
C CYS A 735 30.80 29.84 -8.54
N ALA A 736 31.14 28.64 -9.04
CA ALA A 736 32.53 28.16 -9.11
C ALA A 736 33.48 29.09 -9.87
N SER A 737 33.01 29.79 -10.91
CA SER A 737 33.84 30.71 -11.71
C SER A 737 33.98 32.09 -11.10
N SER A 738 33.01 32.54 -10.28
CA SER A 738 32.95 33.89 -9.72
C SER A 738 33.43 33.95 -8.26
N ASP A 739 33.14 32.92 -7.47
CA ASP A 739 33.54 32.79 -6.05
C ASP A 739 33.87 31.31 -5.71
N PRO A 740 35.10 30.85 -6.03
CA PRO A 740 35.51 29.48 -5.74
C PRO A 740 35.58 29.18 -4.24
N ALA A 741 35.78 30.18 -3.38
CA ALA A 741 35.81 29.99 -1.93
C ALA A 741 34.41 29.67 -1.39
N HIS A 742 33.38 30.39 -1.85
CA HIS A 742 32.00 30.07 -1.51
C HIS A 742 31.56 28.72 -2.08
N ALA A 743 31.91 28.42 -3.32
CA ALA A 743 31.61 27.14 -3.96
C ALA A 743 32.27 25.96 -3.21
N ALA A 744 33.52 26.12 -2.77
CA ALA A 744 34.21 25.14 -1.93
C ALA A 744 33.51 24.94 -0.58
N ALA A 745 33.05 26.01 0.07
CA ALA A 745 32.31 25.92 1.33
C ALA A 745 30.95 25.22 1.20
N LEU A 746 30.25 25.38 0.08
CA LEU A 746 29.02 24.64 -0.22
C LEU A 746 29.29 23.15 -0.37
N LEU A 747 30.29 22.76 -1.17
CA LEU A 747 30.63 21.35 -1.36
C LEU A 747 31.21 20.70 -0.10
N GLU A 748 31.92 21.46 0.74
CA GLU A 748 32.40 20.96 2.04
C GLU A 748 31.25 20.58 2.97
N LYS A 749 30.23 21.43 3.10
CA LYS A 749 28.99 21.09 3.81
C LYS A 749 28.29 19.87 3.19
N ALA A 750 28.34 19.74 1.87
CA ALA A 750 27.78 18.59 1.18
C ALA A 750 28.52 17.29 1.55
N VAL A 751 29.86 17.32 1.57
CA VAL A 751 30.69 16.19 2.01
C VAL A 751 30.42 15.81 3.47
N GLU A 752 30.23 16.78 4.37
CA GLU A 752 29.86 16.54 5.78
C GLU A 752 28.52 15.81 5.95
N LEU A 753 27.61 15.94 4.97
CA LEU A 753 26.30 15.29 4.98
C LEU A 753 26.33 13.85 4.45
N LEU A 754 27.39 13.41 3.76
CA LEU A 754 27.48 12.06 3.16
C LEU A 754 27.22 10.93 4.16
N PRO A 755 27.76 10.95 5.40
CA PRO A 755 27.44 9.92 6.40
C PRO A 755 25.95 9.87 6.78
N GLN A 756 25.19 10.96 6.58
CA GLN A 756 23.76 11.05 6.83
C GLN A 756 22.91 10.58 5.64
N VAL A 757 23.46 10.62 4.41
CA VAL A 757 22.85 10.15 3.16
C VAL A 757 22.93 8.64 3.01
N ALA A 758 24.06 8.04 3.36
CA ALA A 758 24.24 6.59 3.46
C ALA A 758 24.52 6.17 4.91
N PRO A 759 23.55 6.40 5.81
CA PRO A 759 23.64 6.00 7.20
C PRO A 759 23.63 4.48 7.27
N ARG A 760 24.29 3.90 8.29
CA ARG A 760 24.32 2.44 8.51
C ARG A 760 22.95 1.78 8.71
N ARG A 761 21.87 2.56 8.80
CA ARG A 761 20.46 2.12 8.86
C ARG A 761 19.83 1.73 7.53
N LEU A 762 20.54 1.97 6.44
CA LEU A 762 20.13 1.57 5.11
C LEU A 762 20.84 0.28 4.74
N GLU A 763 20.15 -0.58 4.01
CA GLU A 763 20.75 -1.79 3.45
C GLU A 763 21.98 -1.46 2.60
N ARG A 764 22.86 -2.44 2.36
CA ARG A 764 24.06 -2.22 1.55
C ARG A 764 23.70 -1.71 0.15
N SER A 765 22.67 -2.28 -0.47
CA SER A 765 22.10 -1.85 -1.75
C SER A 765 21.57 -0.41 -1.71
N ASP A 766 20.77 -0.05 -0.70
CA ASP A 766 20.22 1.30 -0.53
C ASP A 766 21.31 2.35 -0.29
N ARG A 767 22.37 2.00 0.46
CA ARG A 767 23.52 2.87 0.67
C ARG A 767 24.31 3.11 -0.62
N GLN A 768 24.50 2.06 -1.42
CA GLN A 768 25.12 2.18 -2.74
C GLN A 768 24.26 3.03 -3.67
N TYR A 769 22.94 2.85 -3.67
CA TYR A 769 22.04 3.68 -4.45
C TYR A 769 22.12 5.15 -4.03
N ALA A 770 22.11 5.42 -2.72
CA ALA A 770 22.16 6.78 -2.19
C ALA A 770 23.49 7.51 -2.48
N ILE A 771 24.63 6.83 -2.38
CA ILE A 771 25.95 7.41 -2.73
C ILE A 771 26.14 7.46 -4.25
N GLY A 772 25.66 6.45 -4.96
CA GLY A 772 25.72 6.36 -6.41
C GLY A 772 24.98 7.49 -7.13
N ALA A 773 24.00 8.11 -6.46
CA ALA A 773 23.32 9.31 -6.95
C ALA A 773 24.16 10.60 -6.84
N LEU A 774 25.36 10.55 -6.26
CA LEU A 774 26.22 11.71 -5.97
C LEU A 774 27.63 11.59 -6.61
N PRO A 775 27.75 11.25 -7.90
CA PRO A 775 29.06 11.07 -8.52
C PRO A 775 29.84 12.38 -8.58
N GLY A 776 31.18 12.30 -8.48
CA GLY A 776 32.07 13.45 -8.69
C GLY A 776 32.18 14.43 -7.52
N LEU A 777 31.28 14.37 -6.52
CA LEU A 777 31.26 15.28 -5.37
C LEU A 777 32.63 15.42 -4.69
N ALA A 778 33.32 14.30 -4.46
CA ALA A 778 34.64 14.29 -3.82
C ALA A 778 35.69 15.06 -4.63
N ALA A 779 35.71 14.84 -5.94
CA ALA A 779 36.68 15.45 -6.84
C ALA A 779 36.42 16.95 -7.02
N ASP A 780 35.15 17.35 -7.17
CA ASP A 780 34.75 18.75 -7.30
C ASP A 780 35.01 19.53 -6.01
N ALA A 781 34.70 18.95 -4.84
CA ALA A 781 35.00 19.56 -3.54
C ALA A 781 36.51 19.82 -3.38
N ALA A 782 37.34 18.83 -3.72
CA ALA A 782 38.79 18.96 -3.67
C ALA A 782 39.33 19.98 -4.67
N ALA A 783 38.82 19.98 -5.90
CA ALA A 783 39.22 20.90 -6.96
C ALA A 783 38.91 22.38 -6.59
N LEU A 784 37.72 22.64 -6.06
CA LEU A 784 37.34 23.99 -5.62
C LEU A 784 38.13 24.42 -4.38
N ALA A 785 38.37 23.52 -3.41
CA ALA A 785 39.24 23.81 -2.27
C ALA A 785 40.68 24.13 -2.68
N LEU A 786 41.23 23.45 -3.70
CA LEU A 786 42.54 23.77 -4.27
C LEU A 786 42.56 25.11 -5.02
N SER A 787 41.41 25.60 -5.44
CA SER A 787 41.25 26.86 -6.19
C SER A 787 40.96 28.06 -5.29
N ASP A 788 40.75 27.84 -3.98
CA ASP A 788 40.47 28.89 -2.99
C ASP A 788 41.70 29.79 -2.77
N PRO A 789 41.67 31.06 -3.23
CA PRO A 789 42.81 31.96 -3.11
C PRO A 789 43.03 32.46 -1.66
N SER A 790 42.06 32.26 -0.76
CA SER A 790 42.12 32.73 0.63
C SER A 790 43.04 31.88 1.52
N GLU A 791 43.38 30.66 1.08
CA GLU A 791 44.25 29.74 1.81
C GLU A 791 45.64 29.56 1.18
N PRO A 792 46.70 29.42 1.99
CA PRO A 792 48.04 29.10 1.49
C PRO A 792 48.07 27.71 0.83
N PRO A 793 48.98 27.45 -0.13
CA PRO A 793 48.99 26.20 -0.91
C PRO A 793 49.02 24.91 -0.07
N ALA A 794 49.77 24.88 1.03
CA ALA A 794 49.81 23.73 1.94
C ALA A 794 48.49 23.54 2.72
N GLY A 795 47.81 24.63 3.06
CA GLY A 795 46.48 24.62 3.68
C GLY A 795 45.44 24.03 2.74
N ARG A 796 45.41 24.53 1.50
CA ARG A 796 44.55 24.01 0.43
C ARG A 796 44.74 22.51 0.17
N ALA A 797 45.99 22.06 0.05
CA ALA A 797 46.31 20.65 -0.17
C ALA A 797 45.84 19.76 0.99
N THR A 798 45.97 20.25 2.23
CA THR A 798 45.49 19.56 3.43
C THR A 798 43.96 19.49 3.47
N ARG A 799 43.27 20.60 3.16
CA ARG A 799 41.81 20.68 3.10
C ARG A 799 41.25 19.76 2.01
N ALA A 800 41.85 19.77 0.82
CA ALA A 800 41.49 18.87 -0.28
C ALA A 800 41.67 17.39 0.10
N LEU A 801 42.77 17.01 0.76
CA LEU A 801 42.96 15.64 1.23
C LEU A 801 41.87 15.22 2.21
N ARG A 802 41.50 16.09 3.17
CA ARG A 802 40.43 15.80 4.13
C ARG A 802 39.09 15.57 3.46
N LEU A 803 38.74 16.38 2.46
CA LEU A 803 37.52 16.23 1.68
C LEU A 803 37.52 14.90 0.91
N LEU A 804 38.63 14.54 0.27
CA LEU A 804 38.76 13.25 -0.43
C LEU A 804 38.63 12.05 0.54
N GLU A 805 39.25 12.11 1.72
CA GLU A 805 39.16 11.04 2.74
C GLU A 805 37.76 10.94 3.41
N ALA A 806 37.00 12.03 3.40
CA ALA A 806 35.63 12.06 3.91
C ALA A 806 34.61 11.59 2.87
N ALA A 807 34.87 11.85 1.58
CA ALA A 807 33.92 11.64 0.49
C ALA A 807 34.21 10.41 -0.39
N ARG A 808 35.39 9.79 -0.29
CA ARG A 808 35.73 8.54 -1.00
C ARG A 808 35.70 7.32 -0.09
N ALA A 809 35.39 6.18 -0.69
CA ALA A 809 35.32 4.89 -0.03
C ALA A 809 34.52 5.01 1.28
N VAL A 810 33.40 5.74 1.25
CA VAL A 810 32.60 6.08 2.44
C VAL A 810 32.10 4.79 3.09
N LEU A 811 31.63 3.85 2.28
CA LEU A 811 31.11 2.56 2.75
C LEU A 811 32.20 1.64 3.27
N LEU A 812 33.38 1.67 2.66
CA LEU A 812 34.56 0.93 3.13
C LEU A 812 35.06 1.52 4.45
N SER A 813 35.20 2.84 4.52
CA SER A 813 35.65 3.60 5.69
C SER A 813 34.71 3.44 6.87
N GLN A 814 33.39 3.49 6.65
CA GLN A 814 32.41 3.15 7.68
C GLN A 814 32.60 1.72 8.19
N GLY A 815 32.92 0.75 7.34
CA GLY A 815 33.16 -0.64 7.73
C GLY A 815 34.43 -0.82 8.56
N LEU A 816 35.55 -0.19 8.16
CA LEU A 816 36.86 -0.26 8.80
C LEU A 816 36.87 0.43 10.17
N ARG A 817 36.32 1.65 10.26
CA ARG A 817 36.38 2.51 11.48
C ARG A 817 35.68 1.89 12.68
N THR A 818 34.64 1.09 12.46
CA THR A 818 33.97 0.39 13.57
C THR A 818 34.71 -0.82 14.09
N ARG A 819 35.59 -1.46 13.32
CA ARG A 819 36.13 -2.77 13.71
C ARG A 819 37.18 -2.64 14.79
N ASP A 820 38.15 -1.77 14.58
CA ASP A 820 39.27 -1.58 15.51
C ASP A 820 38.77 -0.95 16.82
N ASP A 821 37.91 0.05 16.68
CA ASP A 821 37.31 0.76 17.80
C ASP A 821 36.36 -0.14 18.59
N LEU A 822 35.56 -1.01 17.95
CA LEU A 822 34.64 -1.93 18.62
C LEU A 822 35.38 -3.07 19.33
N THR A 823 36.52 -3.54 18.82
CA THR A 823 37.34 -4.54 19.54
C THR A 823 37.90 -3.93 20.83
N ALA A 824 38.51 -2.75 20.75
CA ALA A 824 38.98 -2.03 21.93
C ALA A 824 37.84 -1.65 22.89
N LEU A 825 36.65 -1.31 22.36
CA LEU A 825 35.45 -1.04 23.15
C LEU A 825 34.91 -2.31 23.81
N ARG A 826 34.95 -3.46 23.14
CA ARG A 826 34.49 -4.74 23.70
C ARG A 826 35.39 -5.21 24.84
N GLU A 827 36.70 -4.94 24.76
CA GLU A 827 37.66 -5.22 25.83
C GLU A 827 37.50 -4.30 27.05
N ARG A 828 37.33 -2.98 26.83
CA ARG A 828 37.29 -1.98 27.92
C ARG A 828 35.88 -1.68 28.45
N HIS A 829 34.85 -1.78 27.59
CA HIS A 829 33.45 -1.43 27.88
C HIS A 829 32.45 -2.39 27.17
N PRO A 830 32.30 -3.65 27.64
CA PRO A 830 31.53 -4.69 26.97
C PRO A 830 30.03 -4.37 26.82
N GLY A 831 29.43 -3.63 27.76
CA GLY A 831 28.02 -3.21 27.70
C GLY A 831 27.70 -2.29 26.51
N PRO A 832 28.35 -1.12 26.40
CA PRO A 832 28.23 -0.25 25.22
C PRO A 832 28.54 -0.97 23.90
N ALA A 833 29.53 -1.86 23.87
CA ALA A 833 29.86 -2.65 22.68
C ALA A 833 28.75 -3.62 22.24
N ALA A 834 28.10 -4.31 23.18
CA ALA A 834 26.98 -5.21 22.89
C ALA A 834 25.76 -4.45 22.36
N ARG A 835 25.41 -3.32 23.00
CA ARG A 835 24.29 -2.46 22.57
C ARG A 835 24.54 -1.83 21.20
N PHE A 836 25.79 -1.43 20.94
CA PHE A 836 26.22 -0.91 19.64
C PHE A 836 26.04 -1.96 18.53
N THR A 837 26.39 -3.22 18.82
CA THR A 837 26.22 -4.34 17.88
C THR A 837 24.73 -4.63 17.63
N GLY A 838 23.91 -4.71 18.68
CA GLY A 838 22.48 -5.02 18.55
C GLY A 838 21.68 -3.97 17.79
N LEU A 839 21.89 -2.68 18.04
CA LEU A 839 21.21 -1.60 17.33
C LEU A 839 21.64 -1.55 15.85
N ARG A 840 22.92 -1.81 15.55
CA ARG A 840 23.43 -1.92 14.19
C ARG A 840 22.75 -3.05 13.41
N ASP A 841 22.64 -4.24 14.00
CA ASP A 841 22.08 -5.42 13.33
C ASP A 841 20.56 -5.29 13.05
N ILE A 842 19.83 -4.54 13.88
CA ILE A 842 18.41 -4.19 13.64
C ILE A 842 18.29 -3.20 12.47
N LEU A 843 19.23 -2.26 12.39
CA LEU A 843 19.28 -1.21 11.39
C LEU A 843 19.69 -1.73 10.00
N ASP A 844 20.42 -2.85 9.90
CA ASP A 844 20.94 -3.45 8.64
C ASP A 844 19.93 -4.33 7.83
N ARG A 845 18.65 -4.45 8.23
CA ARG A 845 17.64 -5.32 7.55
C ARG A 845 16.94 -4.69 6.32
N PRO A 846 16.31 -5.48 5.41
CA PRO A 846 15.16 -5.18 4.53
C PRO A 846 14.42 -3.84 4.51
N ALA A 847 14.27 -3.09 3.41
CA ALA A 847 13.13 -2.16 3.22
C ALA A 847 12.50 -2.23 1.81
N SER A 848 11.19 -2.50 1.69
CA SER A 848 10.50 -2.65 0.39
C SER A 848 10.09 -1.30 -0.25
N PRO A 849 10.36 -1.02 -1.55
CA PRO A 849 9.93 0.23 -2.23
C PRO A 849 8.57 0.12 -2.96
N ARG A 850 7.81 1.23 -3.07
CA ARG A 850 6.50 1.32 -3.75
C ARG A 850 6.42 2.55 -4.68
N PHE A 851 6.01 2.37 -5.95
CA PHE A 851 5.62 3.46 -6.87
C PHE A 851 4.15 3.88 -6.63
N LEU A 852 3.87 5.20 -6.64
CA LEU A 852 2.56 5.83 -6.39
C LEU A 852 1.97 6.40 -7.69
N LEU A 853 0.85 5.83 -8.15
CA LEU A 853 -0.11 6.50 -9.03
C LEU A 853 -1.21 7.16 -8.18
N PRO A 854 -1.93 8.19 -8.66
CA PRO A 854 -2.98 8.87 -7.89
C PRO A 854 -4.14 7.92 -7.59
N GLU A 855 -4.62 7.89 -6.33
CA GLU A 855 -5.79 7.09 -5.95
C GLU A 855 -7.07 7.58 -6.67
N PRO A 856 -7.96 6.68 -7.11
CA PRO A 856 -9.22 7.03 -7.74
C PRO A 856 -10.17 7.73 -6.75
N PRO A 857 -11.06 8.63 -7.19
CA PRO A 857 -12.07 9.22 -6.31
C PRO A 857 -12.94 8.10 -5.75
N ALA A 858 -13.01 8.03 -4.42
CA ALA A 858 -14.08 7.32 -3.75
C ALA A 858 -15.44 7.92 -4.19
N SER A 859 -16.49 7.10 -4.14
CA SER A 859 -17.87 7.50 -4.44
C SER A 859 -18.20 8.89 -3.83
N PRO A 860 -19.13 9.71 -4.40
CA PRO A 860 -19.34 11.13 -4.05
C PRO A 860 -19.65 11.46 -2.58
N ALA A 861 -19.71 10.44 -1.72
CA ALA A 861 -19.86 10.55 -0.27
C ALA A 861 -18.53 10.70 0.49
N ALA A 862 -17.35 10.65 -0.13
CA ALA A 862 -16.07 10.72 0.57
C ALA A 862 -15.12 11.77 -0.04
N ARG A 863 -14.88 12.85 0.71
CA ARG A 863 -13.80 13.83 0.41
C ARG A 863 -12.48 13.33 1.01
N PRO A 864 -11.37 13.26 0.24
CA PRO A 864 -10.07 12.90 0.80
C PRO A 864 -9.52 14.06 1.65
N ALA A 865 -9.17 13.78 2.92
CA ALA A 865 -8.30 14.62 3.73
C ALA A 865 -6.99 13.86 4.01
N GLN A 866 -5.91 14.63 4.21
CA GLN A 866 -4.49 14.21 4.25
C GLN A 866 -4.20 12.82 4.87
N PRO A 867 -3.50 11.91 4.17
CA PRO A 867 -2.97 10.70 4.78
C PRO A 867 -1.75 11.04 5.66
N ALA A 868 -1.74 10.52 6.89
CA ALA A 868 -0.54 10.49 7.72
C ALA A 868 0.53 9.55 7.10
N PRO A 869 1.84 9.84 7.25
CA PRO A 869 2.89 9.03 6.64
C PRO A 869 2.89 7.59 7.20
N PRO A 870 3.21 6.57 6.37
CA PRO A 870 2.95 5.16 6.67
C PRO A 870 3.72 4.62 7.89
N PRO A 871 3.10 3.75 8.71
CA PRO A 871 3.73 3.11 9.86
C PRO A 871 4.70 2.00 9.41
N GLY A 872 5.92 2.05 9.93
CA GLY A 872 7.09 1.24 9.52
C GLY A 872 8.38 2.06 9.52
N GLN A 873 8.28 3.36 9.17
CA GLN A 873 9.40 4.30 9.31
C GLN A 873 9.59 4.81 10.75
N ARG A 874 8.52 4.90 11.56
CA ARG A 874 8.58 5.46 12.93
C ARG A 874 9.42 4.61 13.89
N GLU A 875 9.29 3.29 13.82
CA GLU A 875 10.03 2.35 14.67
C GLU A 875 11.53 2.33 14.31
N ARG A 876 11.87 2.32 13.00
CA ARG A 876 13.25 2.49 12.53
C ARG A 876 13.87 3.85 12.90
N ARG A 877 13.10 4.94 12.85
CA ARG A 877 13.55 6.28 13.27
C ARG A 877 13.90 6.31 14.77
N HIS A 878 13.15 5.58 15.60
CA HIS A 878 13.43 5.46 17.02
C HIS A 878 14.75 4.71 17.27
N VAL A 879 14.95 3.55 16.64
CA VAL A 879 16.20 2.77 16.72
C VAL A 879 17.40 3.55 16.18
N ALA A 880 17.22 4.33 15.10
CA ALA A 880 18.27 5.18 14.54
C ALA A 880 18.67 6.34 15.48
N LYS A 881 17.71 6.94 16.19
CA LYS A 881 17.99 7.96 17.22
C LYS A 881 18.75 7.33 18.39
N GLU A 882 18.31 6.16 18.87
CA GLU A 882 18.98 5.45 19.95
C GLU A 882 20.43 5.07 19.60
N PHE A 883 20.69 4.71 18.35
CA PHE A 883 22.04 4.44 17.84
C PHE A 883 22.93 5.68 17.79
N ALA A 884 22.38 6.85 17.42
CA ALA A 884 23.10 8.12 17.43
C ALA A 884 23.46 8.56 18.87
N ASP A 885 22.50 8.49 19.80
CA ASP A 885 22.71 8.82 21.20
C ASP A 885 23.78 7.90 21.86
N LEU A 886 23.80 6.61 21.47
CA LEU A 886 24.82 5.67 21.91
C LEU A 886 26.22 5.99 21.37
N LEU A 887 26.34 6.44 20.12
CA LEU A 887 27.61 6.86 19.52
C LEU A 887 28.21 8.04 20.28
N ASP A 888 27.40 9.04 20.63
CA ASP A 888 27.86 10.19 21.39
C ASP A 888 28.29 9.79 22.81
N HIS A 889 27.57 8.88 23.46
CA HIS A 889 27.99 8.33 24.74
C HIS A 889 29.35 7.61 24.66
N ILE A 890 29.56 6.74 23.66
CA ILE A 890 30.84 6.02 23.50
C ILE A 890 32.01 7.00 23.36
N ARG A 891 31.82 8.12 22.67
CA ARG A 891 32.86 9.15 22.46
C ARG A 891 33.24 9.90 23.73
N THR A 892 32.40 9.88 24.77
CA THR A 892 32.74 10.46 26.08
C THR A 892 33.61 9.53 26.94
N LEU A 893 33.83 8.28 26.52
CA LEU A 893 34.65 7.31 27.24
C LEU A 893 36.15 7.57 27.01
N ASP A 894 36.96 7.33 28.04
CA ASP A 894 38.41 7.59 27.99
C ASP A 894 39.12 6.74 26.93
N GLY A 895 39.87 7.41 26.05
CA GLY A 895 40.51 6.80 24.88
C GLY A 895 39.55 6.37 23.75
N PHE A 896 38.33 6.92 23.71
CA PHE A 896 37.34 6.71 22.63
C PHE A 896 36.82 8.03 22.01
N GLY A 897 37.43 9.18 22.30
CA GLY A 897 37.03 10.48 21.75
C GLY A 897 36.98 10.57 20.22
N THR A 898 37.69 9.67 19.53
CA THR A 898 37.69 9.55 18.06
C THR A 898 36.88 8.35 17.55
N PHE A 899 36.06 7.71 18.38
CA PHE A 899 35.32 6.49 18.04
C PHE A 899 34.43 6.70 16.81
N ALA A 900 34.68 5.90 15.78
CA ALA A 900 34.03 5.96 14.47
C ALA A 900 34.18 7.30 13.71
N LEU A 901 35.17 8.14 14.03
CA LEU A 901 35.52 9.37 13.30
C LEU A 901 36.65 9.12 12.27
N PRO A 902 36.82 10.01 11.25
CA PRO A 902 37.94 9.92 10.30
C PRO A 902 39.32 10.08 10.97
N PRO A 903 40.41 9.51 10.38
CA PRO A 903 41.77 9.73 10.87
C PRO A 903 42.16 11.21 10.82
N THR A 904 42.96 11.64 11.79
CA THR A 904 43.52 13.00 11.80
C THR A 904 44.57 13.18 10.69
N THR A 905 44.81 14.42 10.26
CA THR A 905 45.83 14.73 9.24
C THR A 905 47.21 14.20 9.62
N GLU A 906 47.58 14.21 10.89
CA GLU A 906 48.83 13.67 11.39
C GLU A 906 48.92 12.14 11.20
N GLN A 907 47.82 11.42 11.48
CA GLN A 907 47.73 9.98 11.23
C GLN A 907 47.81 9.63 9.74
N LEU A 908 47.19 10.45 8.87
CA LEU A 908 47.29 10.28 7.42
C LEU A 908 48.72 10.52 6.91
N LEU A 909 49.38 11.59 7.37
CA LEU A 909 50.78 11.91 7.03
C LEU A 909 51.76 10.83 7.50
N SER A 910 51.52 10.22 8.67
CA SER A 910 52.35 9.11 9.15
C SER A 910 52.35 7.89 8.21
N GLN A 911 51.39 7.80 7.27
CA GLN A 911 51.38 6.77 6.23
C GLN A 911 52.36 7.04 5.08
N ALA A 912 53.02 8.19 5.04
CA ALA A 912 54.08 8.45 4.05
C ALA A 912 55.47 7.95 4.51
N THR A 913 55.61 7.41 5.73
CA THR A 913 56.90 6.99 6.30
C THR A 913 57.55 5.81 5.58
N SER A 914 56.76 4.84 5.12
CA SER A 914 57.24 3.69 4.32
C SER A 914 57.42 4.00 2.84
N GLY A 915 57.18 5.26 2.43
CA GLY A 915 57.25 5.77 1.05
C GLY A 915 56.04 6.64 0.72
N PRO A 916 56.14 7.47 -0.34
CA PRO A 916 55.13 8.47 -0.65
C PRO A 916 53.78 7.86 -1.05
N VAL A 917 52.71 8.55 -0.67
CA VAL A 917 51.33 8.22 -1.08
C VAL A 917 50.82 9.32 -2.00
N VAL A 918 50.30 8.91 -3.16
CA VAL A 918 49.81 9.82 -4.20
C VAL A 918 48.30 9.67 -4.32
N VAL A 919 47.56 10.73 -3.99
CA VAL A 919 46.10 10.77 -4.12
C VAL A 919 45.71 11.62 -5.31
N PHE A 920 45.05 11.05 -6.31
CA PHE A 920 44.61 11.80 -7.49
C PHE A 920 43.20 12.35 -7.32
N SER A 921 42.92 13.52 -7.89
CA SER A 921 41.59 14.10 -8.03
C SER A 921 41.41 14.56 -9.48
N VAL A 922 40.37 14.09 -10.16
CA VAL A 922 40.05 14.46 -11.54
C VAL A 922 38.63 15.01 -11.56
N SER A 923 38.49 16.32 -11.74
CA SER A 923 37.22 17.05 -11.79
C SER A 923 37.07 17.75 -13.14
N SER A 924 35.86 18.23 -13.44
CA SER A 924 35.61 19.14 -14.55
C SER A 924 36.28 20.52 -14.36
N HIS A 925 36.61 20.90 -13.11
CA HIS A 925 37.24 22.19 -12.80
C HIS A 925 38.76 22.17 -12.97
N ARG A 926 39.44 21.19 -12.35
CA ARG A 926 40.89 20.95 -12.41
C ARG A 926 41.21 19.52 -12.02
N SER A 927 42.42 19.07 -12.37
CA SER A 927 42.93 17.76 -11.98
C SER A 927 44.27 17.89 -11.27
N ASP A 928 44.43 17.13 -10.20
CA ASP A 928 45.57 17.26 -9.29
C ASP A 928 46.02 15.91 -8.73
N ALA A 929 47.29 15.84 -8.35
CA ALA A 929 47.85 14.80 -7.50
C ALA A 929 48.32 15.41 -6.18
N LEU A 930 47.76 14.95 -5.06
CA LEU A 930 48.22 15.28 -3.72
C LEU A 930 49.36 14.31 -3.35
N LEU A 931 50.54 14.86 -3.14
CA LEU A 931 51.76 14.14 -2.80
C LEU A 931 51.96 14.20 -1.28
N LEU A 932 51.79 13.06 -0.61
CA LEU A 932 52.05 12.92 0.81
C LEU A 932 53.46 12.36 1.00
N THR A 933 54.34 13.15 1.61
CA THR A 933 55.72 12.76 1.96
C THR A 933 55.97 12.98 3.45
N GLY A 934 57.16 12.60 3.93
CA GLY A 934 57.58 12.91 5.30
C GLY A 934 57.66 14.41 5.62
N ASP A 935 57.73 15.26 4.58
CA ASP A 935 57.87 16.72 4.71
C ASP A 935 56.52 17.46 4.69
N GLY A 936 55.42 16.79 4.30
CA GLY A 936 54.08 17.38 4.26
C GLY A 936 53.23 16.93 3.07
N ILE A 937 52.20 17.74 2.76
CA ILE A 937 51.26 17.51 1.65
C ILE A 937 51.44 18.61 0.61
N THR A 938 51.76 18.23 -0.62
CA THR A 938 51.87 19.17 -1.76
C THR A 938 50.87 18.81 -2.85
N ALA A 939 50.17 19.79 -3.42
CA ALA A 939 49.31 19.58 -4.59
C ALA A 939 50.10 19.83 -5.89
N LEU A 940 50.04 18.89 -6.82
CA LEU A 940 50.61 19.00 -8.16
C LEU A 940 49.47 19.02 -9.19
N GLU A 941 49.33 20.12 -9.92
CA GLU A 941 48.33 20.23 -10.98
C GLU A 941 48.72 19.42 -12.22
N LEU A 942 47.74 18.76 -12.83
CA LEU A 942 47.89 17.85 -13.98
C LEU A 942 47.02 18.31 -15.16
N PRO A 943 47.40 19.39 -15.87
CA PRO A 943 46.54 20.01 -16.89
C PRO A 943 46.28 19.12 -18.12
N ALA A 944 47.17 18.15 -18.38
CA ALA A 944 47.00 17.18 -19.48
C ALA A 944 46.03 16.03 -19.14
N LEU A 945 45.60 15.92 -17.88
CA LEU A 945 44.65 14.92 -17.39
C LEU A 945 43.29 15.60 -17.18
N THR A 946 42.49 15.75 -18.24
CA THR A 946 41.13 16.31 -18.11
C THR A 946 40.08 15.20 -18.00
N HIS A 947 38.91 15.52 -17.45
CA HIS A 947 37.79 14.56 -17.34
C HIS A 947 37.41 13.94 -18.71
N ASP A 948 37.32 14.78 -19.76
CA ASP A 948 36.95 14.35 -21.11
C ASP A 948 38.02 13.45 -21.75
N THR A 949 39.29 13.85 -21.63
CA THR A 949 40.40 13.06 -22.19
C THR A 949 40.54 11.72 -21.49
N LEU A 950 40.39 11.69 -20.15
CA LEU A 950 40.38 10.46 -19.38
C LEU A 950 39.25 9.52 -19.81
N THR A 951 38.02 10.03 -19.94
CA THR A 951 36.86 9.25 -20.39
C THR A 951 37.08 8.65 -21.78
N SER A 952 37.58 9.45 -22.71
CA SER A 952 37.95 8.98 -24.06
C SER A 952 38.99 7.86 -24.02
N LYS A 953 40.04 8.01 -23.20
CA LYS A 953 41.13 7.03 -23.07
C LYS A 953 40.68 5.74 -22.40
N ILE A 954 39.78 5.80 -21.42
CA ILE A 954 39.14 4.62 -20.82
C ILE A 954 38.36 3.84 -21.86
N THR A 955 37.52 4.52 -22.66
CA THR A 955 36.77 3.86 -23.74
C THR A 955 37.69 3.16 -24.73
N THR A 956 38.74 3.86 -25.21
CA THR A 956 39.74 3.26 -26.11
C THR A 956 40.43 2.05 -25.47
N PHE A 957 40.81 2.15 -24.19
CA PHE A 957 41.50 1.09 -23.46
C PHE A 957 40.64 -0.17 -23.35
N TYR A 958 39.40 -0.05 -22.88
CA TYR A 958 38.51 -1.20 -22.66
C TYR A 958 38.01 -1.81 -23.97
N GLU A 959 37.79 -1.01 -25.01
CA GLU A 959 37.47 -1.55 -26.34
C GLU A 959 38.62 -2.39 -26.89
N ALA A 960 39.84 -1.86 -26.83
CA ALA A 960 41.03 -2.58 -27.26
C ALA A 960 41.29 -3.82 -26.40
N LEU A 961 41.10 -3.73 -25.09
CA LEU A 961 41.26 -4.85 -24.16
C LEU A 961 40.26 -5.97 -24.44
N ARG A 962 39.01 -5.64 -24.74
CA ARG A 962 37.98 -6.61 -25.14
C ARG A 962 38.42 -7.37 -26.40
N ILE A 963 38.88 -6.67 -27.43
CA ILE A 963 39.35 -7.28 -28.68
C ILE A 963 40.61 -8.13 -28.45
N ALA A 964 41.55 -7.63 -27.64
CA ALA A 964 42.82 -8.31 -27.35
C ALA A 964 42.64 -9.61 -26.54
N THR A 965 41.59 -9.69 -25.71
CA THR A 965 41.32 -10.83 -24.82
C THR A 965 40.26 -11.80 -25.36
N ASP A 966 39.56 -11.44 -26.44
CA ASP A 966 38.55 -12.27 -27.09
C ASP A 966 39.18 -13.45 -27.85
N ARG A 967 38.74 -14.67 -27.53
CA ARG A 967 39.25 -15.91 -28.14
C ARG A 967 38.76 -16.10 -29.58
N ASP A 968 37.64 -15.50 -29.94
CA ASP A 968 37.05 -15.62 -31.28
C ASP A 968 37.70 -14.62 -32.26
N THR A 969 38.42 -13.63 -31.74
CA THR A 969 39.21 -12.69 -32.54
C THR A 969 40.49 -13.36 -33.05
N SER A 970 40.79 -13.16 -34.34
CA SER A 970 41.99 -13.70 -34.99
C SER A 970 43.27 -13.27 -34.26
N SER A 971 44.33 -14.08 -34.32
CA SER A 971 45.62 -13.74 -33.70
C SER A 971 46.19 -12.40 -34.20
N ALA A 972 45.97 -12.05 -35.47
CA ALA A 972 46.36 -10.75 -36.03
C ALA A 972 45.50 -9.60 -35.45
N GLY A 973 44.19 -9.81 -35.28
CA GLY A 973 43.30 -8.84 -34.63
C GLY A 973 43.66 -8.60 -33.15
N ARG A 974 43.97 -9.67 -32.41
CA ARG A 974 44.44 -9.57 -31.01
C ARG A 974 45.78 -8.86 -30.88
N ALA A 975 46.70 -9.08 -31.82
CA ALA A 975 47.97 -8.37 -31.86
C ALA A 975 47.79 -6.89 -32.20
N ALA A 976 46.94 -6.56 -33.19
CA ALA A 976 46.63 -5.17 -33.55
C ALA A 976 45.99 -4.39 -32.39
N ALA A 977 45.15 -5.06 -31.59
CA ALA A 977 44.49 -4.47 -30.43
C ALA A 977 45.45 -4.14 -29.25
N GLN A 978 46.70 -4.61 -29.27
CA GLN A 978 47.70 -4.23 -28.26
C GLN A 978 48.16 -2.77 -28.42
N GLN A 979 48.17 -2.25 -29.65
CA GLN A 979 48.72 -0.92 -29.92
C GLN A 979 47.89 0.21 -29.27
N PRO A 980 46.54 0.25 -29.38
CA PRO A 980 45.75 1.25 -28.67
C PRO A 980 45.93 1.19 -27.14
N ILE A 981 46.15 0.00 -26.57
CA ILE A 981 46.46 -0.16 -25.14
C ILE A 981 47.78 0.54 -24.81
N LEU A 982 48.84 0.29 -25.58
CA LEU A 982 50.15 0.93 -25.42
C LEU A 982 50.08 2.46 -25.57
N ASP A 983 49.24 2.96 -26.48
CA ASP A 983 49.04 4.40 -26.69
C ASP A 983 48.37 5.06 -25.48
N VAL A 984 47.40 4.38 -24.87
CA VAL A 984 46.80 4.85 -23.60
C VAL A 984 47.80 4.82 -22.45
N LEU A 985 48.63 3.77 -22.33
CA LEU A 985 49.68 3.70 -21.30
C LEU A 985 50.73 4.81 -21.45
N SER A 986 51.07 5.16 -22.70
CA SER A 986 51.99 6.25 -23.01
C SER A 986 51.38 7.61 -22.66
N TRP A 987 50.09 7.81 -22.95
CA TRP A 987 49.36 9.01 -22.52
C TRP A 987 49.26 9.10 -20.98
N LEU A 988 48.94 8.01 -20.29
CA LEU A 988 48.82 7.97 -18.84
C LEU A 988 50.16 8.33 -18.15
N TRP A 989 51.27 7.97 -18.78
CA TRP A 989 52.60 8.40 -18.36
C TRP A 989 52.76 9.91 -18.47
N GLU A 990 52.50 10.50 -19.63
CA GLU A 990 52.71 11.94 -19.86
C GLU A 990 51.72 12.81 -19.05
N ALA A 991 50.47 12.35 -18.91
CA ALA A 991 49.41 13.13 -18.28
C ALA A 991 49.37 13.02 -16.75
N ALA A 992 49.84 11.91 -16.17
CA ALA A 992 49.69 11.66 -14.74
C ALA A 992 50.96 11.12 -14.07
N ALA A 993 51.44 9.93 -14.44
CA ALA A 993 52.46 9.23 -13.66
C ALA A 993 53.87 9.84 -13.77
N GLY A 994 54.26 10.29 -14.96
CA GLY A 994 55.56 10.92 -15.23
C GLY A 994 55.77 12.23 -14.46
N PRO A 995 54.82 13.19 -14.51
CA PRO A 995 54.86 14.40 -13.70
C PRO A 995 54.98 14.11 -12.19
N VAL A 996 54.18 13.17 -11.68
CA VAL A 996 54.22 12.76 -10.26
C VAL A 996 55.58 12.17 -9.88
N LEU A 997 56.10 11.21 -10.65
CA LEU A 997 57.41 10.62 -10.36
C LEU A 997 58.54 11.66 -10.45
N THR A 998 58.42 12.64 -11.35
CA THR A 998 59.38 13.74 -11.44
C THR A 998 59.33 14.63 -10.20
N ALA A 999 58.14 14.97 -9.70
CA ALA A 999 57.96 15.74 -8.47
C ALA A 999 58.45 15.00 -7.21
N LEU A 1000 58.36 13.67 -7.20
CA LEU A 1000 58.91 12.80 -6.14
C LEU A 1000 60.42 12.53 -6.28
N GLY A 1001 61.09 13.04 -7.33
CA GLY A 1001 62.53 12.86 -7.55
C GLY A 1001 62.94 11.53 -8.21
N HIS A 1002 61.99 10.73 -8.69
CA HIS A 1002 62.22 9.44 -9.36
C HIS A 1002 62.43 9.63 -10.88
N HIS A 1003 63.58 10.18 -11.25
CA HIS A 1003 63.90 10.51 -12.65
C HIS A 1003 64.41 9.33 -13.48
N HIS A 1004 65.04 8.33 -12.84
CA HIS A 1004 65.75 7.22 -13.50
C HIS A 1004 65.51 5.90 -12.73
N PRO A 1005 65.78 4.74 -13.35
CA PRO A 1005 65.76 3.46 -12.64
C PRO A 1005 66.72 3.46 -11.44
N PRO A 1006 66.41 2.71 -10.36
CA PRO A 1006 67.29 2.57 -9.22
C PRO A 1006 68.66 2.02 -9.65
N ARG A 1007 69.74 2.50 -9.02
CA ARG A 1007 71.09 1.98 -9.31
C ARG A 1007 71.17 0.52 -8.85
N PRO A 1008 71.92 -0.36 -9.56
CA PRO A 1008 72.14 -1.73 -9.09
C PRO A 1008 72.65 -1.73 -7.64
N GLY A 1009 72.02 -2.54 -6.78
CA GLY A 1009 72.36 -2.64 -5.36
C GLY A 1009 71.69 -1.62 -4.42
N THR A 1010 70.91 -0.66 -4.96
CA THR A 1010 70.06 0.22 -4.13
C THR A 1010 68.65 -0.38 -3.96
N PRO A 1011 68.00 -0.22 -2.78
CA PRO A 1011 66.62 -0.65 -2.59
C PRO A 1011 65.68 0.04 -3.59
N TRP A 1012 64.72 -0.70 -4.12
CA TRP A 1012 63.72 -0.13 -5.01
C TRP A 1012 62.78 0.81 -4.22
N PRO A 1013 62.55 2.04 -4.69
CA PRO A 1013 61.57 2.93 -4.06
C PRO A 1013 60.16 2.40 -4.31
N ARG A 1014 59.27 2.59 -3.31
CA ARG A 1014 57.88 2.16 -3.35
C ARG A 1014 56.94 3.35 -3.30
N VAL A 1015 55.89 3.33 -4.11
CA VAL A 1015 54.85 4.37 -4.19
C VAL A 1015 53.48 3.73 -4.03
N TRP A 1016 52.63 4.34 -3.20
CA TRP A 1016 51.21 3.97 -3.08
C TRP A 1016 50.35 4.90 -3.92
N TRP A 1017 49.56 4.32 -4.81
CA TRP A 1017 48.64 5.02 -5.69
C TRP A 1017 47.22 4.93 -5.14
N ALA A 1018 46.62 6.08 -4.86
CA ALA A 1018 45.20 6.26 -4.57
C ALA A 1018 44.54 6.98 -5.75
N PRO A 1019 44.20 6.26 -6.84
CA PRO A 1019 43.70 6.88 -8.07
C PRO A 1019 42.34 7.55 -7.89
N GLY A 1020 41.38 6.86 -7.25
CA GLY A 1020 39.99 7.33 -7.13
C GLY A 1020 39.26 7.47 -8.49
N GLY A 1021 37.94 7.61 -8.43
CA GLY A 1021 37.06 7.85 -9.59
C GLY A 1021 37.42 7.08 -10.87
N LEU A 1022 37.31 7.77 -12.01
CA LEU A 1022 37.60 7.23 -13.35
C LEU A 1022 39.04 6.75 -13.53
N LEU A 1023 40.01 7.39 -12.87
CA LEU A 1023 41.42 7.05 -13.03
C LEU A 1023 41.73 5.64 -12.49
N GLY A 1024 40.93 5.14 -11.54
CA GLY A 1024 41.04 3.78 -11.01
C GLY A 1024 40.80 2.68 -12.06
N LEU A 1025 40.22 3.01 -13.21
CA LEU A 1025 39.99 2.08 -14.32
C LEU A 1025 41.23 1.87 -15.21
N LEU A 1026 42.30 2.65 -15.02
CA LEU A 1026 43.53 2.54 -15.80
C LEU A 1026 44.73 2.06 -14.96
N PRO A 1027 45.61 1.21 -15.52
CA PRO A 1027 46.72 0.63 -14.78
C PRO A 1027 47.92 1.60 -14.66
N ILE A 1028 47.87 2.52 -13.70
CA ILE A 1028 48.97 3.48 -13.41
C ILE A 1028 50.35 2.79 -13.28
N HIS A 1029 50.43 1.63 -12.64
CA HIS A 1029 51.67 0.86 -12.49
C HIS A 1029 52.31 0.44 -13.83
N ALA A 1030 51.50 0.37 -14.89
CA ALA A 1030 51.90 0.04 -16.25
C ALA A 1030 52.00 1.27 -17.16
N ALA A 1031 51.82 2.49 -16.65
CA ALA A 1031 51.97 3.71 -17.44
C ALA A 1031 53.42 3.84 -17.93
N GLY A 1032 53.61 4.00 -19.24
CA GLY A 1032 54.93 4.13 -19.83
C GLY A 1032 55.00 3.97 -21.34
N HIS A 1033 56.17 4.31 -21.88
CA HIS A 1033 56.53 4.12 -23.28
C HIS A 1033 57.17 2.73 -23.45
N HIS A 1034 56.37 1.71 -23.80
CA HIS A 1034 56.84 0.33 -23.90
C HIS A 1034 57.19 -0.14 -25.31
N SER A 1035 56.76 0.58 -26.35
CA SER A 1035 56.98 0.24 -27.76
C SER A 1035 58.40 0.53 -28.27
N ARG A 1036 59.23 1.21 -27.47
CA ARG A 1036 60.63 1.52 -27.79
C ARG A 1036 61.54 0.63 -26.93
N GLN A 1037 61.99 -0.50 -27.50
CA GLN A 1037 62.88 -1.46 -26.81
C GLN A 1037 64.16 -0.80 -26.27
N ASP A 1038 64.61 0.31 -26.86
CA ASP A 1038 65.81 1.06 -26.47
C ASP A 1038 65.52 2.50 -25.97
N ASP A 1039 64.41 2.77 -25.26
CA ASP A 1039 64.20 4.12 -24.66
C ASP A 1039 65.26 4.39 -23.56
N PRO A 1040 66.27 5.26 -23.80
CA PRO A 1040 67.35 5.47 -22.85
C PRO A 1040 66.89 6.21 -21.58
N ARG A 1041 65.67 6.76 -21.58
CA ARG A 1041 65.09 7.49 -20.44
C ARG A 1041 64.26 6.60 -19.52
N HIS A 1042 64.06 5.32 -19.85
CA HIS A 1042 63.26 4.36 -19.09
C HIS A 1042 61.96 5.00 -18.54
N ARG A 1043 61.15 5.52 -19.48
CA ARG A 1043 59.92 6.26 -19.18
C ARG A 1043 58.76 5.30 -18.94
N ALA A 1044 58.84 4.54 -17.86
CA ALA A 1044 57.76 3.68 -17.41
C ALA A 1044 57.78 3.59 -15.89
N VAL A 1045 56.59 3.53 -15.27
CA VAL A 1045 56.45 3.42 -13.80
C VAL A 1045 57.14 2.16 -13.29
N ILE A 1046 56.92 1.03 -13.98
CA ILE A 1046 57.52 -0.27 -13.65
C ILE A 1046 59.06 -0.29 -13.71
N ASP A 1047 59.70 0.68 -14.36
CA ASP A 1047 61.16 0.76 -14.40
C ASP A 1047 61.75 1.66 -13.31
N ARG A 1048 60.90 2.34 -12.52
CA ARG A 1048 61.33 3.35 -11.54
C ARG A 1048 60.90 3.05 -10.11
N VAL A 1049 59.69 2.55 -9.91
CA VAL A 1049 59.11 2.35 -8.56
C VAL A 1049 58.32 1.06 -8.47
N VAL A 1050 58.30 0.47 -7.27
CA VAL A 1050 57.35 -0.59 -6.90
C VAL A 1050 56.01 0.06 -6.60
N SER A 1051 54.95 -0.44 -7.25
CA SER A 1051 53.61 0.15 -7.18
C SER A 1051 52.69 -0.68 -6.29
N SER A 1052 52.00 -0.01 -5.37
CA SER A 1052 50.90 -0.57 -4.59
C SER A 1052 49.68 0.33 -4.69
N TYR A 1053 48.49 -0.25 -4.67
CA TYR A 1053 47.24 0.49 -4.72
C TYR A 1053 46.60 0.59 -3.34
N THR A 1054 45.86 1.67 -3.10
CA THR A 1054 44.99 1.82 -1.94
C THR A 1054 43.76 2.66 -2.31
N PRO A 1055 42.55 2.34 -1.83
CA PRO A 1055 41.37 3.18 -2.08
C PRO A 1055 41.50 4.58 -1.48
N THR A 1056 42.01 4.66 -0.25
CA THR A 1056 42.24 5.90 0.51
C THR A 1056 43.49 5.76 1.38
N VAL A 1057 44.00 6.87 1.90
CA VAL A 1057 45.09 6.86 2.89
C VAL A 1057 44.61 6.22 4.20
N GLY A 1058 43.35 6.42 4.58
CA GLY A 1058 42.73 5.74 5.72
C GLY A 1058 42.66 4.22 5.58
N ALA A 1059 42.40 3.69 4.38
CA ALA A 1059 42.43 2.24 4.13
C ALA A 1059 43.84 1.66 4.28
N LEU A 1060 44.86 2.39 3.78
CA LEU A 1060 46.27 2.02 3.94
C LEU A 1060 46.69 2.02 5.42
N HIS A 1061 46.25 3.02 6.19
CA HIS A 1061 46.47 3.08 7.64
C HIS A 1061 45.95 1.83 8.33
N HIS A 1062 44.73 1.39 8.01
CA HIS A 1062 44.16 0.16 8.59
C HIS A 1062 44.96 -1.09 8.20
N ALA A 1063 45.33 -1.23 6.92
CA ALA A 1063 46.12 -2.37 6.44
C ALA A 1063 47.47 -2.48 7.16
N ARG A 1064 48.16 -1.35 7.39
CA ARG A 1064 49.47 -1.31 8.07
C ARG A 1064 49.41 -1.55 9.58
N ARG A 1065 48.33 -1.17 10.26
CA ARG A 1065 48.19 -1.53 11.69
C ARG A 1065 48.20 -3.04 11.90
N ARG A 1066 47.68 -3.81 10.94
CA ARG A 1066 47.63 -5.28 11.03
C ARG A 1066 48.97 -5.99 10.77
N THR A 1067 49.92 -5.36 10.08
CA THR A 1067 51.26 -5.95 9.87
C THR A 1067 52.16 -5.83 11.10
N THR A 1068 51.92 -4.86 11.99
CA THR A 1068 52.80 -4.58 13.15
C THR A 1068 52.69 -5.55 14.33
N THR A 1069 51.79 -6.54 14.30
CA THR A 1069 51.38 -7.23 15.56
C THR A 1069 51.90 -8.64 15.80
N ARG A 1070 52.52 -9.40 14.88
CA ARG A 1070 52.69 -10.86 15.13
C ARG A 1070 53.89 -11.52 14.42
N THR A 1071 54.78 -12.15 15.21
CA THR A 1071 55.87 -13.05 14.77
C THR A 1071 55.42 -14.51 14.62
N SER A 1072 55.98 -15.23 13.63
CA SER A 1072 55.53 -16.54 13.07
C SER A 1072 55.82 -17.79 13.91
N PRO A 1073 54.95 -18.83 13.86
CA PRO A 1073 55.27 -20.10 13.16
C PRO A 1073 54.05 -20.71 12.38
N PRO A 1074 54.13 -21.95 11.85
CA PRO A 1074 54.19 -22.28 10.41
C PRO A 1074 53.01 -21.78 9.54
N HIS A 1075 53.24 -21.69 8.22
CA HIS A 1075 52.29 -21.22 7.21
C HIS A 1075 51.01 -22.06 7.14
N ARG A 1076 49.97 -21.63 7.87
CA ARG A 1076 48.61 -22.18 7.76
C ARG A 1076 47.82 -21.35 6.77
N GLY A 1077 47.08 -22.01 5.89
CA GLY A 1077 46.31 -21.33 4.86
C GLY A 1077 45.60 -22.30 3.94
N LEU A 1078 44.98 -21.77 2.89
CA LEU A 1078 44.19 -22.57 1.96
C LEU A 1078 44.56 -22.27 0.50
N VAL A 1079 44.45 -23.30 -0.34
CA VAL A 1079 44.55 -23.20 -1.79
C VAL A 1079 43.25 -23.75 -2.38
N ALA A 1080 42.37 -22.86 -2.84
CA ALA A 1080 41.11 -23.22 -3.47
C ALA A 1080 41.26 -23.19 -5.00
N ALA A 1081 40.83 -24.25 -5.68
CA ALA A 1081 40.87 -24.34 -7.13
C ALA A 1081 39.54 -24.86 -7.67
N THR A 1082 38.95 -24.17 -8.66
CA THR A 1082 37.73 -24.66 -9.31
C THR A 1082 38.08 -25.84 -10.23
N PRO A 1083 37.52 -27.05 -10.01
CA PRO A 1083 37.97 -28.26 -10.71
C PRO A 1083 37.57 -28.29 -12.19
N THR A 1084 36.59 -27.48 -12.61
CA THR A 1084 36.20 -27.31 -14.02
C THR A 1084 37.22 -26.50 -14.83
N LEU A 1085 38.27 -25.97 -14.19
CA LEU A 1085 39.34 -25.21 -14.82
C LEU A 1085 40.69 -25.92 -14.65
N GLU A 1086 41.10 -26.66 -15.68
CA GLU A 1086 42.38 -27.41 -15.70
C GLU A 1086 43.60 -26.52 -15.35
N GLY A 1087 43.59 -25.28 -15.82
CA GLY A 1087 44.61 -24.29 -15.50
C GLY A 1087 44.65 -23.88 -14.03
N ALA A 1088 43.49 -23.76 -13.37
CA ALA A 1088 43.41 -23.43 -11.94
C ALA A 1088 43.91 -24.58 -11.06
N VAL A 1089 43.60 -25.83 -11.45
CA VAL A 1089 44.12 -27.04 -10.78
C VAL A 1089 45.65 -27.12 -10.94
N THR A 1090 46.17 -26.81 -12.13
CA THR A 1090 47.61 -26.78 -12.39
C THR A 1090 48.31 -25.70 -11.58
N GLU A 1091 47.74 -24.50 -11.51
CA GLU A 1091 48.24 -23.40 -10.68
C GLU A 1091 48.29 -23.78 -9.20
N ALA A 1092 47.17 -24.28 -8.66
CA ALA A 1092 47.08 -24.72 -7.28
C ALA A 1092 48.10 -25.82 -6.93
N GLY A 1093 48.32 -26.79 -7.83
CA GLY A 1093 49.33 -27.82 -7.65
C GLY A 1093 50.76 -27.26 -7.55
N LYS A 1094 51.09 -26.24 -8.33
CA LYS A 1094 52.40 -25.56 -8.24
C LYS A 1094 52.55 -24.74 -6.97
N VAL A 1095 51.49 -24.05 -6.54
CA VAL A 1095 51.47 -23.28 -5.28
C VAL A 1095 51.62 -24.21 -4.08
N LEU A 1096 50.90 -25.35 -4.04
CA LEU A 1096 51.04 -26.36 -2.97
C LEU A 1096 52.44 -26.97 -2.93
N LYS A 1097 53.11 -27.10 -4.08
CA LYS A 1097 54.51 -27.56 -4.14
C LYS A 1097 55.48 -26.52 -3.56
N ALA A 1098 55.22 -25.23 -3.80
CA ALA A 1098 56.01 -24.14 -3.23
C ALA A 1098 55.74 -23.94 -1.72
N LEU A 1099 54.50 -24.19 -1.29
CA LEU A 1099 54.03 -24.03 0.09
C LEU A 1099 53.29 -25.29 0.58
N PRO A 1100 54.01 -26.35 1.00
CA PRO A 1100 53.42 -27.64 1.37
C PRO A 1100 52.57 -27.60 2.66
N GLY A 1101 52.57 -26.50 3.41
CA GLY A 1101 51.77 -26.32 4.63
C GLY A 1101 50.33 -25.86 4.40
N LEU A 1102 49.93 -25.56 3.16
CA LEU A 1102 48.58 -25.07 2.85
C LEU A 1102 47.58 -26.21 2.61
N THR A 1103 46.34 -26.01 3.06
CA THR A 1103 45.24 -26.98 2.88
C THR A 1103 44.67 -26.89 1.46
N PRO A 1104 44.69 -27.97 0.67
CA PRO A 1104 44.07 -27.98 -0.65
C PRO A 1104 42.54 -28.10 -0.56
N LEU A 1105 41.82 -27.24 -1.28
CA LEU A 1105 40.37 -27.28 -1.48
C LEU A 1105 40.07 -27.48 -2.98
N PRO A 1106 39.98 -28.73 -3.47
CA PRO A 1106 39.86 -29.04 -4.90
C PRO A 1106 38.44 -28.87 -5.47
N ALA A 1107 37.43 -28.71 -4.62
CA ALA A 1107 36.05 -28.42 -4.99
C ALA A 1107 35.46 -27.40 -4.00
N PRO A 1108 35.97 -26.15 -4.01
CA PRO A 1108 35.60 -25.16 -3.00
C PRO A 1108 34.14 -24.76 -3.17
N THR A 1109 33.46 -24.60 -2.03
CA THR A 1109 32.12 -24.03 -1.89
C THR A 1109 32.19 -22.81 -0.98
N THR A 1110 31.20 -21.92 -1.01
CA THR A 1110 31.16 -20.74 -0.16
C THR A 1110 31.31 -21.10 1.31
N ALA A 1111 30.56 -22.11 1.80
CA ALA A 1111 30.66 -22.59 3.17
C ALA A 1111 32.05 -23.17 3.53
N THR A 1112 32.69 -23.91 2.62
CA THR A 1112 34.02 -24.50 2.89
C THR A 1112 35.12 -23.46 2.90
N VAL A 1113 35.05 -22.43 2.02
CA VAL A 1113 36.00 -21.32 2.04
C VAL A 1113 35.82 -20.47 3.30
N LEU A 1114 34.58 -20.08 3.63
CA LEU A 1114 34.29 -19.25 4.81
C LEU A 1114 34.67 -19.91 6.14
N SER A 1115 34.59 -21.24 6.24
CA SER A 1115 35.00 -21.97 7.46
C SER A 1115 36.51 -22.03 7.66
N HIS A 1116 37.31 -21.98 6.59
CA HIS A 1116 38.79 -22.05 6.68
C HIS A 1116 39.48 -20.68 6.73
N LEU A 1117 38.83 -19.63 6.20
CA LEU A 1117 39.39 -18.27 6.17
C LEU A 1117 39.81 -17.72 7.55
N PRO A 1118 39.05 -17.90 8.65
CA PRO A 1118 39.43 -17.38 9.98
C PRO A 1118 40.78 -17.88 10.50
N GLU A 1119 41.20 -19.08 10.12
CA GLU A 1119 42.46 -19.70 10.53
C GLU A 1119 43.59 -19.54 9.49
N ALA A 1120 43.29 -18.97 8.32
CA ALA A 1120 44.22 -18.84 7.21
C ALA A 1120 45.08 -17.57 7.33
N GLN A 1121 46.40 -17.75 7.31
CA GLN A 1121 47.35 -16.64 7.11
C GLN A 1121 47.49 -16.32 5.62
N VAL A 1122 47.43 -17.34 4.78
CA VAL A 1122 47.52 -17.23 3.32
C VAL A 1122 46.28 -17.85 2.69
N ALA A 1123 45.64 -17.13 1.78
CA ALA A 1123 44.56 -17.64 0.95
C ALA A 1123 44.92 -17.49 -0.52
N HIS A 1124 45.09 -18.60 -1.24
CA HIS A 1124 45.23 -18.61 -2.69
C HIS A 1124 43.93 -19.13 -3.33
N LEU A 1125 43.28 -18.28 -4.11
CA LEU A 1125 41.96 -18.56 -4.70
C LEU A 1125 42.08 -18.55 -6.22
N ALA A 1126 42.23 -19.72 -6.82
CA ALA A 1126 42.29 -19.93 -8.27
C ALA A 1126 40.91 -20.33 -8.80
N CYS A 1127 40.11 -19.33 -9.16
CA CYS A 1127 38.71 -19.50 -9.54
C CYS A 1127 38.31 -18.46 -10.60
N HIS A 1128 37.05 -18.44 -11.02
CA HIS A 1128 36.53 -17.32 -11.79
C HIS A 1128 36.02 -16.22 -10.86
N GLY A 1129 36.24 -14.97 -11.26
CA GLY A 1129 35.58 -13.82 -10.65
C GLY A 1129 34.50 -13.33 -11.59
N TYR A 1130 33.34 -13.00 -11.02
CA TYR A 1130 32.28 -12.26 -11.71
C TYR A 1130 32.20 -10.87 -11.09
N SER A 1131 32.41 -9.85 -11.92
CA SER A 1131 32.20 -8.44 -11.55
C SER A 1131 30.81 -8.04 -12.03
N ASP A 1132 29.89 -7.80 -11.10
CA ASP A 1132 28.54 -7.38 -11.44
C ASP A 1132 28.56 -5.91 -11.89
N PRO A 1133 28.11 -5.59 -13.12
CA PRO A 1133 28.16 -4.23 -13.65
C PRO A 1133 27.12 -3.29 -13.03
N THR A 1134 26.09 -3.83 -12.39
CA THR A 1134 24.95 -3.09 -11.83
C THR A 1134 25.01 -2.95 -10.31
N ASP A 1135 25.43 -3.99 -9.61
CA ASP A 1135 25.61 -4.01 -8.16
C ASP A 1135 26.98 -4.57 -7.77
N PRO A 1136 28.00 -3.72 -7.58
CA PRO A 1136 29.36 -4.20 -7.32
C PRO A 1136 29.47 -5.00 -6.01
N SER A 1137 28.55 -4.83 -5.04
CA SER A 1137 28.51 -5.65 -3.81
C SER A 1137 28.05 -7.10 -4.03
N SER A 1138 27.43 -7.38 -5.18
CA SER A 1138 27.06 -8.72 -5.64
C SER A 1138 28.16 -9.39 -6.48
N SER A 1139 29.27 -8.70 -6.76
CA SER A 1139 30.46 -9.32 -7.36
C SER A 1139 30.96 -10.46 -6.48
N HIS A 1140 31.30 -11.60 -7.08
CA HIS A 1140 31.58 -12.83 -6.35
C HIS A 1140 32.63 -13.71 -7.04
N LEU A 1141 33.14 -14.69 -6.29
CA LEU A 1141 33.95 -15.78 -6.83
C LEU A 1141 33.05 -16.95 -7.21
N LEU A 1142 33.18 -17.48 -8.43
CA LEU A 1142 32.42 -18.64 -8.89
C LEU A 1142 32.99 -19.92 -8.26
N LEU A 1143 32.36 -20.37 -7.17
CA LEU A 1143 32.64 -21.61 -6.45
C LEU A 1143 31.67 -22.74 -6.87
N GLY A 1144 31.82 -23.95 -6.32
CA GLY A 1144 31.03 -25.12 -6.71
C GLY A 1144 29.51 -24.99 -6.48
N ASP A 1145 29.10 -24.07 -5.61
CA ASP A 1145 27.72 -23.76 -5.18
C ASP A 1145 27.24 -22.37 -5.63
N ASP A 1146 27.93 -21.73 -6.57
CA ASP A 1146 27.69 -20.35 -7.01
C ASP A 1146 26.23 -20.04 -7.41
N ARG A 1147 25.54 -20.99 -8.03
CA ARG A 1147 24.12 -20.81 -8.45
C ARG A 1147 23.15 -20.74 -7.26
N THR A 1148 23.57 -21.19 -6.09
CA THR A 1148 22.73 -21.31 -4.89
C THR A 1148 23.21 -20.45 -3.73
N ASP A 1149 24.53 -20.29 -3.56
CA ASP A 1149 25.14 -19.51 -2.47
C ASP A 1149 26.50 -18.92 -2.93
N PRO A 1150 26.53 -17.82 -3.68
CA PRO A 1150 27.77 -17.24 -4.20
C PRO A 1150 28.58 -16.52 -3.11
N LEU A 1151 29.91 -16.65 -3.15
CA LEU A 1151 30.82 -15.93 -2.24
C LEU A 1151 31.00 -14.48 -2.70
N THR A 1152 30.05 -13.62 -2.31
CA THR A 1152 29.98 -12.20 -2.68
C THR A 1152 30.91 -11.29 -1.87
N VAL A 1153 31.18 -10.09 -2.39
CA VAL A 1153 31.78 -8.97 -1.65
C VAL A 1153 31.02 -8.72 -0.34
N THR A 1154 29.69 -8.78 -0.36
CA THR A 1154 28.84 -8.61 0.83
C THR A 1154 29.05 -9.73 1.85
N ALA A 1155 29.20 -11.00 1.41
CA ALA A 1155 29.45 -12.14 2.28
C ALA A 1155 30.83 -12.06 2.97
N LEU A 1156 31.82 -11.46 2.32
CA LEU A 1156 33.15 -11.23 2.89
C LEU A 1156 33.19 -10.06 3.88
N ALA A 1157 32.31 -9.07 3.70
CA ALA A 1157 32.31 -7.87 4.53
C ALA A 1157 32.23 -8.16 6.04
N PRO A 1158 31.32 -8.97 6.60
CA PRO A 1158 31.21 -9.17 8.06
C PRO A 1158 32.37 -9.96 8.69
N LEU A 1159 33.25 -10.59 7.91
CA LEU A 1159 34.34 -11.40 8.44
C LEU A 1159 35.40 -10.57 9.17
N ALA A 1160 35.96 -11.15 10.24
CA ALA A 1160 37.10 -10.62 10.98
C ALA A 1160 38.22 -11.66 10.99
N LEU A 1161 39.22 -11.46 10.13
CA LEU A 1161 40.33 -12.40 9.92
C LEU A 1161 41.61 -11.85 10.57
N ASP A 1162 41.82 -12.16 11.85
CA ASP A 1162 42.94 -11.61 12.65
C ASP A 1162 44.29 -12.24 12.29
N GLN A 1163 44.28 -13.44 11.70
CA GLN A 1163 45.48 -14.18 11.32
C GLN A 1163 45.88 -13.95 9.86
N ALA A 1164 45.03 -13.30 9.06
CA ALA A 1164 45.25 -13.05 7.65
C ALA A 1164 46.53 -12.22 7.38
N ARG A 1165 47.26 -12.58 6.32
CA ARG A 1165 48.50 -11.92 5.87
C ARG A 1165 48.51 -11.64 4.37
N LEU A 1166 48.19 -12.65 3.56
CA LEU A 1166 48.23 -12.54 2.11
C LEU A 1166 47.03 -13.25 1.46
N ALA A 1167 46.25 -12.52 0.67
CA ALA A 1167 45.27 -13.10 -0.24
C ALA A 1167 45.77 -12.98 -1.69
N TYR A 1168 45.91 -14.10 -2.39
CA TYR A 1168 46.20 -14.13 -3.82
C TYR A 1168 44.93 -14.56 -4.55
N ILE A 1169 44.27 -13.61 -5.22
CA ILE A 1169 43.00 -13.84 -5.89
C ILE A 1169 43.28 -14.00 -7.39
N SER A 1170 43.54 -15.25 -7.80
CA SER A 1170 43.72 -15.63 -9.20
C SER A 1170 42.37 -15.81 -9.87
N ALA A 1171 41.60 -14.73 -9.91
CA ALA A 1171 40.28 -14.64 -10.53
C ALA A 1171 40.18 -13.33 -11.33
N CYS A 1172 39.39 -13.36 -12.40
CA CYS A 1172 39.27 -12.28 -13.37
C CYS A 1172 38.61 -11.03 -12.77
N SER A 1173 39.12 -9.84 -13.10
CA SER A 1173 38.49 -8.54 -12.79
C SER A 1173 38.21 -8.31 -11.29
N THR A 1174 39.07 -8.85 -10.43
CA THR A 1174 38.93 -8.84 -8.96
C THR A 1174 39.37 -7.54 -8.30
N GLY A 1175 40.09 -6.69 -9.03
CA GLY A 1175 40.64 -5.41 -8.57
C GLY A 1175 40.02 -4.17 -9.20
N VAL A 1176 38.85 -4.26 -9.84
CA VAL A 1176 38.22 -3.13 -10.53
C VAL A 1176 36.71 -3.07 -10.24
N THR A 1177 36.17 -1.87 -10.12
CA THR A 1177 34.73 -1.59 -10.05
C THR A 1177 34.27 -1.15 -11.43
N THR A 1178 33.30 -1.86 -12.03
CA THR A 1178 32.81 -1.58 -13.40
C THR A 1178 31.64 -0.59 -13.43
N THR A 1179 31.07 -0.28 -12.28
CA THR A 1179 29.95 0.65 -12.11
C THR A 1179 30.44 2.10 -12.01
N THR A 1180 30.20 2.90 -13.04
CA THR A 1180 30.76 4.26 -13.20
C THR A 1180 30.36 5.25 -12.11
N HIS A 1181 29.18 5.09 -11.51
CA HIS A 1181 28.68 5.98 -10.46
C HIS A 1181 29.13 5.58 -9.04
N LEU A 1182 29.84 4.47 -8.87
CA LEU A 1182 30.36 3.98 -7.59
C LEU A 1182 31.90 3.86 -7.58
N LEU A 1183 32.58 4.46 -8.55
CA LEU A 1183 34.04 4.32 -8.69
C LEU A 1183 34.82 4.88 -7.48
N ASP A 1184 34.31 5.95 -6.87
CA ASP A 1184 34.90 6.51 -5.65
C ASP A 1184 34.74 5.59 -4.42
N GLU A 1185 33.86 4.58 -4.47
CA GLU A 1185 33.68 3.62 -3.37
C GLU A 1185 34.64 2.42 -3.44
N ALA A 1186 35.29 2.18 -4.58
CA ALA A 1186 36.24 1.07 -4.80
C ALA A 1186 35.69 -0.30 -4.33
N ILE A 1187 34.43 -0.60 -4.65
CA ILE A 1187 33.76 -1.85 -4.27
C ILE A 1187 34.16 -2.96 -5.26
N HIS A 1188 35.07 -3.83 -4.85
CA HIS A 1188 35.54 -4.99 -5.61
C HIS A 1188 36.10 -6.06 -4.66
N LEU A 1189 36.37 -7.27 -5.16
CA LEU A 1189 36.82 -8.39 -4.31
C LEU A 1189 38.12 -8.07 -3.56
N ALA A 1190 39.08 -7.41 -4.19
CA ALA A 1190 40.35 -7.09 -3.51
C ALA A 1190 40.19 -6.15 -2.29
N SER A 1191 39.31 -5.15 -2.35
CA SER A 1191 39.01 -4.27 -1.21
C SER A 1191 38.17 -4.98 -0.14
N ALA A 1192 37.32 -5.94 -0.55
CA ALA A 1192 36.57 -6.81 0.37
C ALA A 1192 37.50 -7.70 1.20
N PHE A 1193 38.53 -8.31 0.59
CA PHE A 1193 39.54 -9.11 1.32
C PHE A 1193 40.40 -8.25 2.25
N GLN A 1194 40.73 -7.02 1.87
CA GLN A 1194 41.37 -6.06 2.78
C GLN A 1194 40.49 -5.74 3.99
N LEU A 1195 39.20 -5.47 3.76
CA LEU A 1195 38.23 -5.21 4.81
C LEU A 1195 38.07 -6.41 5.74
N ALA A 1196 38.07 -7.63 5.19
CA ALA A 1196 38.00 -8.88 5.97
C ALA A 1196 39.24 -9.09 6.85
N GLY A 1197 40.41 -8.59 6.42
CA GLY A 1197 41.58 -8.49 7.27
C GLY A 1197 42.94 -8.75 6.62
N PHE A 1198 43.01 -9.01 5.31
CA PHE A 1198 44.27 -9.27 4.62
C PHE A 1198 45.05 -7.96 4.36
N PRO A 1199 46.23 -7.75 4.96
CA PRO A 1199 47.02 -6.53 4.72
C PRO A 1199 47.61 -6.46 3.32
N HIS A 1200 47.86 -7.61 2.67
CA HIS A 1200 48.31 -7.68 1.28
C HIS A 1200 47.33 -8.50 0.45
N VAL A 1201 46.88 -7.94 -0.67
CA VAL A 1201 46.03 -8.64 -1.63
C VAL A 1201 46.62 -8.51 -3.03
N ILE A 1202 46.78 -9.63 -3.73
CA ILE A 1202 47.12 -9.69 -5.15
C ILE A 1202 45.83 -9.94 -5.91
N ALA A 1203 45.54 -9.09 -6.89
CA ALA A 1203 44.32 -9.14 -7.68
C ALA A 1203 44.62 -8.88 -9.16
N THR A 1204 43.63 -9.12 -10.03
CA THR A 1204 43.74 -8.84 -11.47
C THR A 1204 42.73 -7.78 -11.91
N LEU A 1205 43.16 -6.89 -12.81
CA LEU A 1205 42.32 -5.84 -13.40
C LEU A 1205 41.41 -6.37 -14.52
N TRP A 1206 41.82 -7.43 -15.21
CA TRP A 1206 41.06 -8.06 -16.29
C TRP A 1206 41.37 -9.55 -16.41
N ARG A 1207 40.64 -10.23 -17.30
CA ARG A 1207 40.79 -11.66 -17.57
C ARG A 1207 42.20 -12.00 -18.04
N VAL A 1208 42.87 -12.90 -17.30
CA VAL A 1208 44.20 -13.42 -17.63
C VAL A 1208 44.07 -14.85 -18.16
N ASN A 1209 44.88 -15.23 -19.15
CA ASN A 1209 44.93 -16.62 -19.62
C ASN A 1209 45.56 -17.53 -18.54
N SER A 1210 45.03 -18.75 -18.38
CA SER A 1210 45.45 -19.72 -17.38
C SER A 1210 46.95 -20.03 -17.37
N THR A 1211 47.60 -20.12 -18.54
CA THR A 1211 49.05 -20.36 -18.62
C THR A 1211 49.85 -19.24 -17.96
N LEU A 1212 49.41 -17.99 -18.17
CA LEU A 1212 50.05 -16.81 -17.62
C LEU A 1212 49.76 -16.66 -16.13
N ALA A 1213 48.52 -16.90 -15.69
CA ALA A 1213 48.16 -16.91 -14.27
C ALA A 1213 49.03 -17.92 -13.49
N THR A 1214 49.20 -19.13 -14.03
CA THR A 1214 50.09 -20.15 -13.47
C THR A 1214 51.56 -19.69 -13.42
N LEU A 1215 52.05 -19.04 -14.47
CA LEU A 1215 53.42 -18.53 -14.54
C LEU A 1215 53.67 -17.45 -13.47
N VAL A 1216 52.78 -16.46 -13.39
CA VAL A 1216 52.88 -15.35 -12.44
C VAL A 1216 52.80 -15.88 -11.01
N ALA A 1217 51.81 -16.72 -10.69
CA ALA A 1217 51.67 -17.28 -9.34
C ALA A 1217 52.91 -18.09 -8.93
N THR A 1218 53.46 -18.90 -9.83
CA THR A 1218 54.66 -19.71 -9.55
C THR A 1218 55.88 -18.82 -9.27
N ALA A 1219 56.13 -17.83 -10.13
CA ALA A 1219 57.26 -16.91 -9.97
C ALA A 1219 57.12 -16.03 -8.72
N PHE A 1220 55.90 -15.57 -8.44
CA PHE A 1220 55.56 -14.78 -7.25
C PHE A 1220 55.84 -15.53 -5.95
N TYR A 1221 55.31 -16.75 -5.79
CA TYR A 1221 55.56 -17.53 -4.57
C TYR A 1221 57.01 -17.97 -4.45
N THR A 1222 57.69 -18.28 -5.55
CA THR A 1222 59.13 -18.57 -5.54
C THR A 1222 59.93 -17.38 -5.02
N ALA A 1223 59.58 -16.16 -5.42
CA ALA A 1223 60.22 -14.94 -4.96
C ALA A 1223 59.92 -14.61 -3.49
N LEU A 1224 58.75 -15.03 -2.96
CA LEU A 1224 58.39 -14.84 -1.55
C LEU A 1224 58.98 -15.90 -0.60
N THR A 1225 59.57 -16.96 -1.14
CA THR A 1225 60.18 -18.03 -0.35
C THR A 1225 61.66 -18.25 -0.74
N PRO A 1226 62.53 -17.22 -0.72
CA PRO A 1226 63.91 -17.34 -1.19
C PRO A 1226 64.71 -18.38 -0.39
N ASP A 1227 64.47 -18.47 0.93
CA ASP A 1227 65.11 -19.41 1.85
C ASP A 1227 64.16 -20.52 2.35
N GLY A 1228 63.01 -20.69 1.68
CA GLY A 1228 61.97 -21.65 2.07
C GLY A 1228 60.99 -21.14 3.15
N THR A 1229 61.17 -19.93 3.67
CA THR A 1229 60.22 -19.25 4.57
C THR A 1229 59.41 -18.20 3.81
N LEU A 1230 58.08 -18.19 3.96
CA LEU A 1230 57.23 -17.18 3.35
C LEU A 1230 57.36 -15.83 4.06
N ASP A 1231 57.84 -14.81 3.34
CA ASP A 1231 57.81 -13.43 3.78
C ASP A 1231 56.74 -12.63 3.03
N THR A 1232 55.60 -12.40 3.68
CA THR A 1232 54.49 -11.66 3.05
C THR A 1232 54.75 -10.17 2.93
N ALA A 1233 55.72 -9.59 3.66
CA ALA A 1233 56.04 -8.17 3.55
C ALA A 1233 56.64 -7.81 2.18
N GLU A 1234 57.30 -8.78 1.55
CA GLU A 1234 57.91 -8.65 0.23
C GLU A 1234 56.91 -8.84 -0.94
N ALA A 1235 55.60 -9.02 -0.66
CA ALA A 1235 54.59 -9.31 -1.67
C ALA A 1235 54.57 -8.29 -2.83
N ALA A 1236 54.68 -6.99 -2.54
CA ALA A 1236 54.70 -5.96 -3.57
C ALA A 1236 55.95 -6.05 -4.46
N PHE A 1237 57.12 -6.31 -3.87
CA PHE A 1237 58.39 -6.44 -4.58
C PHE A 1237 58.42 -7.71 -5.44
N ALA A 1238 57.97 -8.83 -4.88
CA ALA A 1238 57.86 -10.11 -5.58
C ALA A 1238 56.96 -10.00 -6.82
N LEU A 1239 55.79 -9.35 -6.68
CA LEU A 1239 54.90 -9.11 -7.82
C LEU A 1239 55.56 -8.20 -8.85
N HIS A 1240 56.13 -7.07 -8.42
CA HIS A 1240 56.76 -6.10 -9.31
C HIS A 1240 57.87 -6.74 -10.15
N HIS A 1241 58.80 -7.47 -9.53
CA HIS A 1241 59.89 -8.14 -10.24
C HIS A 1241 59.39 -9.24 -11.18
N THR A 1242 58.37 -9.99 -10.78
CA THR A 1242 57.73 -11.01 -11.62
C THR A 1242 57.12 -10.38 -12.88
N VAL A 1243 56.29 -9.35 -12.71
CA VAL A 1243 55.63 -8.66 -13.83
C VAL A 1243 56.66 -7.98 -14.74
N ARG A 1244 57.68 -7.35 -14.16
CA ARG A 1244 58.76 -6.69 -14.92
C ARG A 1244 59.56 -7.70 -15.77
N ALA A 1245 59.83 -8.89 -15.24
CA ALA A 1245 60.49 -9.95 -15.99
C ALA A 1245 59.63 -10.46 -17.16
N ILE A 1246 58.32 -10.61 -16.96
CA ILE A 1246 57.39 -11.02 -18.03
C ILE A 1246 57.32 -9.94 -19.12
N ARG A 1247 57.21 -8.66 -18.72
CA ARG A 1247 57.23 -7.51 -19.63
C ARG A 1247 58.53 -7.40 -20.44
N ALA A 1248 59.68 -7.83 -19.88
CA ALA A 1248 60.94 -7.83 -20.61
C ALA A 1248 60.97 -8.88 -21.74
N GLY A 1249 60.22 -9.98 -21.61
CA GLY A 1249 60.11 -11.01 -22.65
C GLY A 1249 59.25 -10.59 -23.84
N ASP A 1250 58.15 -9.88 -23.59
CA ASP A 1250 57.26 -9.33 -24.63
C ASP A 1250 56.65 -7.98 -24.18
N PRO A 1251 57.35 -6.85 -24.39
CA PRO A 1251 56.87 -5.53 -23.97
C PRO A 1251 55.70 -5.03 -24.82
N THR A 1252 55.48 -5.61 -26.00
CA THR A 1252 54.44 -5.20 -26.96
C THR A 1252 53.06 -5.78 -26.67
N THR A 1253 52.95 -6.71 -25.73
CA THR A 1253 51.68 -7.36 -25.34
C THR A 1253 51.29 -6.99 -23.90
N PRO A 1254 50.86 -5.75 -23.62
CA PRO A 1254 50.46 -5.31 -22.28
C PRO A 1254 49.41 -6.19 -21.60
N THR A 1255 48.52 -6.83 -22.36
CA THR A 1255 47.52 -7.76 -21.78
C THR A 1255 48.15 -8.96 -21.06
N ALA A 1256 49.43 -9.25 -21.32
CA ALA A 1256 50.15 -10.37 -20.71
C ALA A 1256 50.91 -10.01 -19.41
N TRP A 1257 51.05 -8.74 -19.05
CA TRP A 1257 51.84 -8.37 -17.87
C TRP A 1257 51.20 -7.26 -17.03
N ALA A 1258 50.42 -6.35 -17.61
CA ALA A 1258 49.86 -5.20 -16.88
C ALA A 1258 48.62 -5.52 -16.03
N SER A 1259 48.19 -6.78 -15.96
CA SER A 1259 46.92 -7.15 -15.34
C SER A 1259 46.98 -7.29 -13.82
N HIS A 1260 48.14 -7.63 -13.25
CA HIS A 1260 48.26 -7.97 -11.84
C HIS A 1260 48.63 -6.75 -11.01
N ILE A 1261 47.92 -6.54 -9.91
CA ILE A 1261 48.15 -5.44 -8.97
C ILE A 1261 48.34 -5.95 -7.55
N HIS A 1262 49.18 -5.24 -6.80
CA HIS A 1262 49.24 -5.34 -5.35
C HIS A 1262 48.39 -4.22 -4.76
N THR A 1263 47.52 -4.56 -3.80
CA THR A 1263 46.78 -3.58 -3.01
C THR A 1263 47.02 -3.83 -1.52
N GLY A 1264 47.31 -2.77 -0.77
CA GLY A 1264 47.42 -2.80 0.69
C GLY A 1264 48.76 -2.32 1.25
N ALA A 1265 49.12 -2.84 2.43
CA ALA A 1265 50.20 -2.38 3.29
C ALA A 1265 51.58 -2.34 2.63
#